data_AF-L7FN97-F1
#
_entry.id   AF-L7FN97-F1
#
_cell.length_a   1.000
_cell.length_b   1.000
_cell.length_c   1.000
_cell.angle_alpha   90.00
_cell.angle_beta   90.00
_cell.angle_gamma   90.00
#
_symmetry.space_group_name_H-M   'P 1'
#
loop_
_entity.id
_entity.type
_entity.pdbx_description
1 polymer ?
#
loop_
_entity_poly.entity_id
_entity_poly.type
_entity_poly.pdbx_seq_one_letter_code
_entity_poly.pdbx_strand_id
1 'polypeptide(L)'
;MSLPSHHSKTPDFHSDFSSQHKSSEDERVDAACLQIEEENIELRAKLEKYQSGFMQSLGMLKEYRTLVNYFPIRGEHFCSGTIEKSSASTDTYSVRFPQPFPTAPNVVVCVLFPKIIKVNTRLNPVVSCDGFVFKVIPGVPVLADDMFYFWIASCPILPSSEKISDVVDKMTSAKVISEKDAETTISKYIKKYNVNDYDVNGKTLLYHVCAKGYANVVEMLLTKGADPNICDENQYSPLHVALHTDKIVMRIVELLLSKGADRLVKNERMKTPLHYLCQNKNLGQYIPVLKLLLDFDNKSEESQKMRQKYVNDASFEGDTALTLVCTNSLNDEAIKILCESGADVNHSVNNGAFPLYSAVNKGNVKLMELLIRYGGDIGKMYQKKPLSQVAEEKGHMEKLMEIIRVKYADSRMSDEQIKEMSETFDTIVFPVEQWTETLLMSKPILIDLESLPTKSHVENFFTCTTHKYENLLVNNVHDPQACTHYYSVFFRENDHTNYIINSENETIVVSISDEFSEKKMKRVIVRTKRFDTRKTYENKTDQQILKELFPDYKKKSAASVRGFPMYNALMNFEDFFIYNRYKFGVLYAGIGQTKEREFYNNRNGSEHFEKFLELLGTKTELFGFGGFAGGLDTKNRSMGKYCVSRRFSRDNIEIMFHVSTYMPLMENNEQQIGRKKHIGNDVVVLIFKEYSGVIEPIDVSSFKTQYSHCYIVVGCDVSQNNPPDKFQYSVNIWCKKEVAPVAPFITTDAYQHSEQFGEFLVAKMINAERAAQDSLTFRAKKLIVRQSRLEILSNSQPRL
;
A
#
# COMPACT_ATOMS: atom_id res chain seq x y z
N MET A 1 41.77 -53.35 66.63
CA MET A 1 41.00 -52.09 66.65
C MET A 1 40.06 -52.09 65.45
N SER A 2 38.89 -51.46 65.55
CA SER A 2 37.61 -51.96 65.00
C SER A 2 37.49 -52.16 63.47
N LEU A 3 37.46 -53.43 63.07
CA LEU A 3 36.51 -54.02 62.09
C LEU A 3 35.17 -54.30 62.84
N PRO A 4 33.96 -54.50 62.23
CA PRO A 4 33.62 -55.35 61.05
C PRO A 4 32.51 -54.74 60.13
N SER A 5 31.81 -55.37 59.16
CA SER A 5 32.06 -56.49 58.19
C SER A 5 30.94 -56.57 57.11
N HIS A 6 31.26 -57.18 55.95
CA HIS A 6 30.40 -58.01 55.06
C HIS A 6 29.03 -57.55 54.50
N HIS A 7 29.00 -57.51 53.15
CA HIS A 7 28.04 -58.19 52.24
C HIS A 7 26.52 -57.89 52.21
N SER A 8 26.10 -57.38 51.04
CA SER A 8 25.24 -58.05 50.02
C SER A 8 23.86 -57.47 49.67
N LYS A 9 23.50 -57.72 48.40
CA LYS A 9 22.19 -57.65 47.72
C LYS A 9 21.78 -56.33 47.05
N THR A 10 21.84 -56.37 45.71
CA THR A 10 20.94 -55.74 44.75
C THR A 10 19.57 -56.47 44.71
N PRO A 11 18.57 -56.04 43.91
CA PRO A 11 18.34 -54.76 43.21
C PRO A 11 17.00 -54.09 43.62
N ASP A 12 16.61 -52.97 43.00
CA ASP A 12 15.32 -52.91 42.26
C ASP A 12 15.13 -51.66 41.38
N PHE A 13 14.14 -51.74 40.48
CA PHE A 13 13.88 -50.84 39.35
C PHE A 13 13.34 -49.44 39.74
N HIS A 14 13.85 -48.37 39.11
CA HIS A 14 13.18 -47.65 38.00
C HIS A 14 13.90 -46.35 37.60
N SER A 15 13.67 -45.93 36.34
CA SER A 15 13.91 -44.58 35.76
C SER A 15 15.24 -43.87 36.03
N ASP A 16 16.10 -43.81 35.00
CA ASP A 16 16.38 -42.53 34.34
C ASP A 16 17.12 -42.74 33.00
N PHE A 17 16.58 -42.18 31.92
CA PHE A 17 17.25 -42.12 30.62
C PHE A 17 18.09 -40.83 30.56
N SER A 18 19.33 -40.90 31.04
CA SER A 18 20.32 -39.84 30.88
C SER A 18 21.42 -40.21 29.89
N SER A 19 21.74 -39.27 29.00
CA SER A 19 23.01 -39.13 28.27
C SER A 19 23.56 -40.36 27.54
N GLN A 20 23.27 -40.46 26.23
CA GLN A 20 24.30 -40.92 25.29
C GLN A 20 25.13 -39.71 24.84
N HIS A 21 26.44 -39.78 25.06
CA HIS A 21 27.39 -38.80 24.54
C HIS A 21 27.39 -38.84 23.00
N LYS A 22 27.19 -37.70 22.34
CA LYS A 22 27.66 -37.52 20.95
C LYS A 22 29.19 -37.66 20.94
N SER A 23 29.74 -38.22 19.87
CA SER A 23 31.19 -38.30 19.73
C SER A 23 31.78 -36.92 19.41
N SER A 24 33.05 -36.69 19.73
CA SER A 24 33.72 -35.43 19.36
C SER A 24 33.98 -35.29 17.86
N GLU A 25 33.69 -36.34 17.07
CA GLU A 25 33.65 -36.27 15.61
C GLU A 25 32.29 -35.76 15.13
N ASP A 26 31.17 -36.19 15.73
CA ASP A 26 29.83 -35.67 15.40
C ASP A 26 29.71 -34.16 15.68
N GLU A 27 30.22 -33.68 16.83
CA GLU A 27 30.24 -32.24 17.13
C GLU A 27 31.16 -31.45 16.18
N ARG A 28 32.23 -32.07 15.67
CA ARG A 28 33.11 -31.46 14.64
C ARG A 28 32.46 -31.44 13.27
N VAL A 29 31.69 -32.46 12.90
CA VAL A 29 30.94 -32.50 11.64
C VAL A 29 29.78 -31.51 11.68
N ASP A 30 29.01 -31.45 12.77
CA ASP A 30 27.94 -30.45 12.97
C ASP A 30 28.52 -29.01 12.91
N ALA A 31 29.66 -28.76 13.55
CA ALA A 31 30.34 -27.46 13.49
C ALA A 31 30.88 -27.13 12.09
N ALA A 32 31.47 -28.10 11.39
CA ALA A 32 31.93 -27.91 10.01
C ALA A 32 30.78 -27.68 9.03
N CYS A 33 29.64 -28.35 9.21
CA CYS A 33 28.42 -28.11 8.44
C CYS A 33 27.88 -26.69 8.67
N LEU A 34 27.78 -26.23 9.92
CA LEU A 34 27.40 -24.85 10.25
C LEU A 34 28.35 -23.82 9.63
N GLN A 35 29.66 -24.06 9.71
CA GLN A 35 30.66 -23.16 9.12
C GLN A 35 30.58 -23.12 7.58
N ILE A 36 30.33 -24.26 6.94
CA ILE A 36 30.08 -24.34 5.49
C ILE A 36 28.74 -23.67 5.11
N GLU A 37 27.71 -23.74 5.95
CA GLU A 37 26.45 -23.01 5.73
C GLU A 37 26.64 -21.49 5.87
N GLU A 38 27.37 -21.01 6.87
CA GLU A 38 27.71 -19.59 7.02
C GLU A 38 28.57 -19.07 5.86
N GLU A 39 29.60 -19.81 5.44
CA GLU A 39 30.40 -19.46 4.25
C GLU A 39 29.53 -19.48 2.97
N ASN A 40 28.59 -20.42 2.82
CA ASN A 40 27.65 -20.43 1.70
C ASN A 40 26.67 -19.24 1.74
N ILE A 41 26.20 -18.82 2.92
CA ILE A 41 25.35 -17.64 3.08
C ILE A 41 26.15 -16.38 2.74
N GLU A 42 27.40 -16.26 3.19
CA GLU A 42 28.24 -15.11 2.89
C GLU A 42 28.66 -15.07 1.40
N LEU A 43 28.96 -16.21 0.79
CA LEU A 43 29.22 -16.33 -0.65
C LEU A 43 27.98 -16.01 -1.48
N ARG A 44 26.78 -16.46 -1.08
CA ARG A 44 25.52 -16.09 -1.73
C ARG A 44 25.24 -14.60 -1.59
N ALA A 45 25.47 -14.01 -0.41
CA ALA A 45 25.31 -12.57 -0.21
C ALA A 45 26.34 -11.76 -1.03
N LYS A 46 27.60 -12.22 -1.15
CA LYS A 46 28.61 -11.62 -2.03
C LYS A 46 28.22 -11.76 -3.50
N LEU A 47 27.67 -12.91 -3.92
CA LEU A 47 27.19 -13.17 -5.27
C LEU A 47 25.98 -12.27 -5.60
N GLU A 48 24.98 -12.17 -4.72
CA GLU A 48 23.85 -11.26 -4.86
C GLU A 48 24.31 -9.80 -4.92
N LYS A 49 25.28 -9.39 -4.11
CA LYS A 49 25.81 -8.02 -4.09
C LYS A 49 26.62 -7.70 -5.36
N TYR A 50 27.35 -8.67 -5.91
CA TYR A 50 28.00 -8.56 -7.22
C TYR A 50 26.96 -8.51 -8.35
N GLN A 51 25.98 -9.41 -8.37
CA GLN A 51 24.90 -9.42 -9.36
C GLN A 51 24.08 -8.12 -9.28
N SER A 52 23.74 -7.64 -8.08
CA SER A 52 23.00 -6.39 -7.90
C SER A 52 23.83 -5.20 -8.35
N GLY A 53 25.10 -5.09 -7.93
CA GLY A 53 25.97 -3.98 -8.31
C GLY A 53 26.26 -3.93 -9.82
N PHE A 54 26.45 -5.08 -10.45
CA PHE A 54 26.72 -5.19 -11.88
C PHE A 54 25.46 -4.90 -12.72
N MET A 55 24.30 -5.44 -12.33
CA MET A 55 23.01 -5.20 -13.00
C MET A 55 22.42 -3.80 -12.74
N GLN A 56 22.75 -3.15 -11.62
CA GLN A 56 22.24 -1.81 -11.26
C GLN A 56 22.93 -0.65 -12.00
N SER A 57 23.97 -0.91 -12.81
CA SER A 57 24.37 0.06 -13.83
C SER A 57 23.20 0.27 -14.81
N LEU A 58 22.55 1.44 -14.75
CA LEU A 58 21.19 1.65 -15.28
C LEU A 58 20.96 1.32 -16.77
N GLY A 59 22.03 1.20 -17.57
CA GLY A 59 21.95 0.68 -18.94
C GLY A 59 21.55 -0.80 -18.96
N MET A 60 22.31 -1.66 -18.26
CA MET A 60 22.12 -3.11 -18.27
C MET A 60 20.72 -3.53 -17.83
N LEU A 61 20.19 -3.04 -16.71
CA LEU A 61 18.85 -3.44 -16.24
C LEU A 61 17.72 -3.02 -17.21
N LYS A 62 17.91 -1.94 -17.96
CA LYS A 62 16.92 -1.40 -18.91
C LYS A 62 17.01 -2.13 -20.26
N GLU A 63 18.22 -2.39 -20.75
CA GLU A 63 18.47 -3.19 -21.95
C GLU A 63 18.15 -4.67 -21.72
N TYR A 64 18.48 -5.25 -20.56
CA TYR A 64 18.08 -6.61 -20.15
C TYR A 64 16.56 -6.75 -20.12
N ARG A 65 15.83 -5.83 -19.47
CA ARG A 65 14.35 -5.85 -19.50
C ARG A 65 13.79 -5.69 -20.92
N THR A 66 14.47 -4.94 -21.78
CA THR A 66 14.06 -4.80 -23.20
C THR A 66 14.32 -6.11 -23.96
N LEU A 67 15.50 -6.72 -23.80
CA LEU A 67 15.89 -7.97 -24.45
C LEU A 67 15.06 -9.17 -23.97
N VAL A 68 14.79 -9.29 -22.67
CA VAL A 68 13.91 -10.32 -22.07
C VAL A 68 12.46 -10.18 -22.54
N ASN A 69 12.01 -8.96 -22.86
CA ASN A 69 10.69 -8.74 -23.47
C ASN A 69 10.66 -9.07 -24.98
N TYR A 70 11.81 -9.07 -25.68
CA TYR A 70 11.89 -9.43 -27.10
C TYR A 70 12.27 -10.90 -27.36
N PHE A 71 12.95 -11.55 -26.42
CA PHE A 71 13.34 -12.95 -26.48
C PHE A 71 12.84 -13.66 -25.21
N PRO A 72 11.73 -14.42 -25.27
CA PRO A 72 11.23 -15.12 -24.10
C PRO A 72 12.24 -16.18 -23.66
N ILE A 73 12.36 -16.37 -22.34
CA ILE A 73 13.21 -17.41 -21.75
C ILE A 73 12.59 -18.79 -22.08
N ARG A 74 13.02 -19.37 -23.20
CA ARG A 74 12.71 -20.75 -23.61
C ARG A 74 14.01 -21.55 -23.65
N GLY A 75 14.28 -22.23 -22.54
CA GLY A 75 15.56 -22.87 -22.27
C GLY A 75 16.34 -22.07 -21.23
N GLU A 76 16.62 -22.71 -20.09
CA GLU A 76 17.60 -22.22 -19.14
C GLU A 76 19.03 -22.31 -19.72
N HIS A 77 20.01 -21.80 -18.95
CA HIS A 77 21.47 -21.86 -19.13
C HIS A 77 22.15 -20.53 -19.51
N PHE A 78 22.36 -19.69 -18.49
CA PHE A 78 23.44 -18.69 -18.51
C PHE A 78 24.78 -19.41 -18.33
N CYS A 79 25.58 -19.50 -19.39
CA CYS A 79 26.88 -20.18 -19.37
C CYS A 79 28.04 -19.17 -19.40
N SER A 80 28.82 -19.11 -18.31
CA SER A 80 30.14 -18.48 -18.31
C SER A 80 31.17 -19.43 -18.94
N GLY A 81 31.78 -19.03 -20.06
CA GLY A 81 32.85 -19.79 -20.72
C GLY A 81 34.21 -19.12 -20.58
N THR A 82 35.27 -19.93 -20.50
CA THR A 82 36.65 -19.44 -20.60
C THR A 82 36.97 -19.04 -22.04
N ILE A 83 37.49 -17.83 -22.23
CA ILE A 83 37.91 -17.32 -23.53
C ILE A 83 39.36 -17.74 -23.79
N GLU A 84 39.61 -18.50 -24.85
CA GLU A 84 40.97 -18.84 -25.30
C GLU A 84 41.38 -17.89 -26.45
N LYS A 85 42.47 -17.14 -26.27
CA LYS A 85 43.04 -16.23 -27.29
C LYS A 85 43.85 -17.06 -28.29
N SER A 86 43.33 -17.28 -29.49
CA SER A 86 43.83 -18.36 -30.37
C SER A 86 45.14 -18.05 -31.09
N SER A 87 45.59 -16.79 -31.14
CA SER A 87 46.95 -16.41 -31.53
C SER A 87 47.28 -14.97 -31.13
N ALA A 88 48.54 -14.68 -30.82
CA ALA A 88 48.98 -13.33 -30.42
C ALA A 88 48.97 -12.27 -31.54
N SER A 89 48.62 -12.67 -32.78
CA SER A 89 48.70 -11.82 -33.99
C SER A 89 47.35 -11.54 -34.67
N THR A 90 46.24 -12.11 -34.17
CA THR A 90 44.90 -11.82 -34.68
C THR A 90 43.92 -11.70 -33.52
N ASP A 91 43.09 -10.66 -33.51
CA ASP A 91 42.07 -10.37 -32.46
C ASP A 91 40.88 -11.34 -32.50
N THR A 92 41.17 -12.64 -32.56
CA THR A 92 40.23 -13.74 -32.74
C THR A 92 40.14 -14.54 -31.45
N TYR A 93 38.92 -14.75 -30.98
CA TYR A 93 38.63 -15.34 -29.67
C TYR A 93 37.69 -16.54 -29.85
N SER A 94 38.04 -17.68 -29.23
CA SER A 94 37.21 -18.88 -29.23
C SER A 94 36.57 -19.13 -27.86
N VAL A 95 35.29 -19.50 -27.89
CA VAL A 95 34.47 -19.84 -26.72
C VAL A 95 33.87 -21.22 -26.94
N ARG A 96 34.09 -22.13 -25.99
CA ARG A 96 33.48 -23.48 -25.99
C ARG A 96 32.20 -23.48 -25.17
N PHE A 97 31.23 -24.30 -25.57
CA PHE A 97 30.06 -24.57 -24.75
C PHE A 97 30.41 -25.58 -23.64
N PRO A 98 29.78 -25.51 -22.45
CA PRO A 98 30.03 -26.49 -21.38
C PRO A 98 29.64 -27.93 -21.75
N GLN A 99 28.69 -28.09 -22.67
CA GLN A 99 28.33 -29.35 -23.32
C GLN A 99 28.03 -29.09 -24.81
N PRO A 100 28.35 -30.04 -25.71
CA PRO A 100 28.10 -29.89 -27.15
C PRO A 100 26.61 -30.07 -27.49
N PHE A 101 26.12 -29.28 -28.44
CA PHE A 101 24.74 -29.36 -28.92
C PHE A 101 24.56 -30.47 -29.99
N PRO A 102 23.38 -31.11 -30.09
CA PRO A 102 23.12 -32.12 -31.13
C PRO A 102 23.23 -31.59 -32.57
N THR A 103 22.97 -30.31 -32.76
CA THR A 103 23.08 -29.57 -34.03
C THR A 103 23.56 -28.16 -33.74
N ALA A 104 24.36 -27.57 -34.62
CA ALA A 104 24.90 -26.22 -34.43
C ALA A 104 23.77 -25.19 -34.19
N PRO A 105 23.73 -24.53 -33.02
CA PRO A 105 22.66 -23.59 -32.68
C PRO A 105 22.82 -22.26 -33.42
N ASN A 106 21.71 -21.55 -33.64
CA ASN A 106 21.79 -20.14 -34.04
C ASN A 106 22.15 -19.28 -32.81
N VAL A 107 23.34 -18.69 -32.85
CA VAL A 107 23.96 -17.95 -31.75
C VAL A 107 24.14 -16.50 -32.14
N VAL A 108 23.54 -15.59 -31.38
CA VAL A 108 23.82 -14.14 -31.48
C VAL A 108 24.71 -13.74 -30.30
N VAL A 109 25.85 -13.11 -30.60
CA VAL A 109 26.82 -12.65 -29.60
C VAL A 109 26.76 -11.13 -29.48
N CYS A 110 26.46 -10.66 -28.28
CA CYS A 110 26.48 -9.24 -27.92
C CYS A 110 27.58 -8.99 -26.88
N VAL A 111 28.61 -8.21 -27.24
CA VAL A 111 29.71 -7.83 -26.34
C VAL A 111 29.35 -6.53 -25.61
N LEU A 112 29.66 -6.45 -24.31
CA LEU A 112 29.24 -5.35 -23.43
C LEU A 112 30.45 -4.66 -22.77
N PHE A 113 30.51 -3.34 -22.87
CA PHE A 113 31.64 -2.51 -22.41
C PHE A 113 31.27 -1.69 -21.17
N PRO A 114 31.91 -1.91 -20.01
CA PRO A 114 31.48 -1.28 -18.75
C PRO A 114 31.79 0.22 -18.63
N LYS A 115 32.47 0.84 -19.60
CA LYS A 115 32.77 2.29 -19.63
C LYS A 115 32.29 3.05 -20.87
N ILE A 116 31.69 2.37 -21.86
CA ILE A 116 31.17 3.03 -23.07
C ILE A 116 29.73 2.55 -23.28
N ILE A 117 28.77 3.49 -23.18
CA ILE A 117 27.32 3.24 -23.27
C ILE A 117 26.91 3.03 -24.74
N LYS A 118 27.43 1.98 -25.38
CA LYS A 118 27.05 1.49 -26.70
C LYS A 118 27.18 -0.04 -26.79
N VAL A 119 26.06 -0.74 -26.61
CA VAL A 119 25.91 -2.12 -27.07
C VAL A 119 25.60 -2.07 -28.57
N ASN A 120 26.61 -2.04 -29.44
CA ASN A 120 26.36 -1.97 -30.88
C ASN A 120 27.45 -2.54 -31.80
N THR A 121 27.99 -3.70 -31.43
CA THR A 121 28.62 -4.64 -32.38
C THR A 121 27.98 -6.01 -32.20
N ARG A 122 26.89 -6.26 -32.95
CA ARG A 122 26.47 -7.64 -33.24
C ARG A 122 27.61 -8.29 -34.01
N LEU A 123 28.25 -9.27 -33.40
CA LEU A 123 29.23 -10.10 -34.10
C LEU A 123 28.49 -11.29 -34.70
N ASN A 124 28.82 -11.64 -35.95
CA ASN A 124 28.38 -12.87 -36.58
C ASN A 124 29.50 -13.90 -36.35
N PRO A 125 29.43 -14.74 -35.30
CA PRO A 125 30.45 -15.74 -35.05
C PRO A 125 30.38 -16.88 -36.07
N VAL A 126 31.47 -17.61 -36.23
CA VAL A 126 31.45 -18.95 -36.84
C VAL A 126 31.09 -19.93 -35.73
N VAL A 127 29.95 -20.63 -35.87
CA VAL A 127 29.38 -21.51 -34.84
C VAL A 127 29.57 -22.98 -35.22
N SER A 128 29.91 -23.82 -34.24
CA SER A 128 29.90 -25.28 -34.34
C SER A 128 28.99 -25.87 -33.25
N CYS A 129 28.86 -27.20 -33.21
CA CYS A 129 28.14 -27.88 -32.13
C CYS A 129 28.77 -27.66 -30.75
N ASP A 130 30.08 -27.41 -30.68
CA ASP A 130 30.88 -27.46 -29.45
C ASP A 130 31.31 -26.07 -28.96
N GLY A 131 31.06 -25.03 -29.75
CA GLY A 131 31.44 -23.65 -29.43
C GLY A 131 31.25 -22.68 -30.60
N PHE A 132 31.85 -21.51 -30.48
CA PHE A 132 31.87 -20.49 -31.52
C PHE A 132 33.14 -19.63 -31.47
N VAL A 133 33.47 -19.02 -32.61
CA VAL A 133 34.64 -18.15 -32.77
C VAL A 133 34.20 -16.80 -33.31
N PHE A 134 34.70 -15.71 -32.70
CA PHE A 134 34.44 -14.35 -33.15
C PHE A 134 35.72 -13.50 -33.21
N LYS A 135 35.68 -12.44 -34.01
CA LYS A 135 36.79 -11.48 -34.13
C LYS A 135 36.37 -10.13 -33.57
N VAL A 136 37.21 -9.55 -32.71
CA VAL A 136 37.03 -8.21 -32.15
C VAL A 136 37.66 -7.19 -33.10
N ILE A 137 37.03 -6.02 -33.23
CA ILE A 137 37.49 -4.94 -34.12
C ILE A 137 38.60 -4.14 -33.39
N PRO A 138 39.71 -3.76 -34.05
CA PRO A 138 40.76 -2.95 -33.42
C PRO A 138 40.23 -1.62 -32.86
N GLY A 139 40.68 -1.24 -31.66
CA GLY A 139 40.25 -0.04 -30.95
C GLY A 139 39.16 -0.27 -29.89
N VAL A 140 38.70 -1.51 -29.71
CA VAL A 140 37.82 -1.88 -28.60
C VAL A 140 38.61 -1.95 -27.27
N PRO A 141 38.19 -1.25 -26.20
CA PRO A 141 38.89 -1.28 -24.92
C PRO A 141 38.68 -2.63 -24.22
N VAL A 142 39.80 -3.32 -23.96
CA VAL A 142 39.84 -4.59 -23.23
C VAL A 142 39.92 -4.30 -21.72
N LEU A 143 39.33 -5.17 -20.89
CA LEU A 143 39.51 -5.09 -19.44
C LEU A 143 40.93 -5.53 -19.05
N ALA A 144 41.30 -5.33 -17.78
CA ALA A 144 42.49 -5.99 -17.24
C ALA A 144 42.37 -7.52 -17.45
N ASP A 145 43.50 -8.15 -17.76
CA ASP A 145 43.65 -9.59 -18.00
C ASP A 145 42.90 -10.14 -19.24
N ASP A 146 42.74 -9.33 -20.30
CA ASP A 146 42.16 -9.73 -21.61
C ASP A 146 40.69 -10.22 -21.58
N MET A 147 39.95 -9.93 -20.49
CA MET A 147 38.60 -10.42 -20.26
C MET A 147 37.49 -9.56 -20.91
N PHE A 148 36.37 -10.21 -21.29
CA PHE A 148 35.17 -9.56 -21.84
C PHE A 148 33.89 -10.10 -21.21
N TYR A 149 32.87 -9.24 -21.08
CA TYR A 149 31.50 -9.67 -20.80
C TYR A 149 30.71 -9.73 -22.11
N PHE A 150 30.04 -10.87 -22.35
CA PHE A 150 29.20 -11.07 -23.53
C PHE A 150 27.92 -11.82 -23.15
N TRP A 151 26.90 -11.66 -23.98
CA TRP A 151 25.60 -12.32 -23.84
C TRP A 151 25.36 -13.20 -25.07
N ILE A 152 24.82 -14.38 -24.84
CA ILE A 152 24.35 -15.32 -25.86
C ILE A 152 22.84 -15.43 -25.73
N ALA A 153 22.13 -15.30 -26.84
CA ALA A 153 20.78 -15.82 -26.98
C ALA A 153 20.81 -17.01 -27.96
N SER A 154 20.45 -18.19 -27.46
CA SER A 154 20.24 -19.40 -28.28
C SER A 154 18.75 -19.68 -28.39
N CYS A 155 18.19 -19.64 -29.59
CA CYS A 155 16.85 -20.14 -29.83
C CYS A 155 16.95 -21.59 -30.31
N PRO A 156 16.42 -22.59 -29.57
CA PRO A 156 16.33 -23.94 -30.09
C PRO A 156 15.29 -23.96 -31.21
N ILE A 157 15.77 -23.94 -32.46
CA ILE A 157 14.93 -24.17 -33.63
C ILE A 157 14.51 -25.64 -33.60
N LEU A 158 13.37 -25.94 -32.98
CA LEU A 158 12.67 -27.18 -33.26
C LEU A 158 12.25 -27.13 -34.74
N PRO A 159 12.44 -28.22 -35.50
CA PRO A 159 12.25 -28.18 -36.95
C PRO A 159 10.78 -27.97 -37.29
N SER A 160 10.48 -26.97 -38.12
CA SER A 160 9.14 -26.75 -38.66
C SER A 160 8.71 -27.98 -39.47
N SER A 161 7.56 -28.57 -39.09
CA SER A 161 7.09 -29.81 -39.69
C SER A 161 6.01 -29.50 -40.73
N GLU A 162 6.37 -29.50 -42.02
CA GLU A 162 5.40 -29.39 -43.14
C GLU A 162 4.23 -30.39 -43.00
N LYS A 163 4.50 -31.53 -42.36
CA LYS A 163 3.55 -32.61 -42.10
C LYS A 163 2.49 -32.28 -41.04
N ILE A 164 2.67 -31.22 -40.24
CA ILE A 164 1.60 -30.68 -39.40
C ILE A 164 0.64 -29.87 -40.25
N SER A 165 1.14 -29.06 -41.18
CA SER A 165 0.27 -28.31 -42.10
C SER A 165 -0.70 -29.26 -42.81
N ASP A 166 -0.23 -30.41 -43.30
CA ASP A 166 -1.07 -31.49 -43.84
C ASP A 166 -2.19 -32.01 -42.90
N VAL A 167 -1.98 -31.98 -41.58
CA VAL A 167 -2.93 -32.47 -40.57
C VAL A 167 -3.90 -31.34 -40.17
N VAL A 168 -3.37 -30.12 -40.03
CA VAL A 168 -4.13 -28.90 -39.74
C VAL A 168 -5.04 -28.54 -40.90
N ASP A 169 -4.55 -28.57 -42.15
CA ASP A 169 -5.32 -28.30 -43.37
C ASP A 169 -6.49 -29.27 -43.52
N LYS A 170 -6.33 -30.53 -43.12
CA LYS A 170 -7.45 -31.47 -43.05
C LYS A 170 -8.51 -30.98 -42.05
N MET A 171 -8.11 -30.50 -40.85
CA MET A 171 -9.03 -29.96 -39.82
C MET A 171 -9.61 -28.57 -40.11
N THR A 172 -8.96 -27.77 -40.95
CA THR A 172 -9.39 -26.40 -41.30
C THR A 172 -10.15 -26.34 -42.62
N SER A 173 -9.95 -27.30 -43.53
CA SER A 173 -10.72 -27.43 -44.77
C SER A 173 -12.24 -27.46 -44.52
N ALA A 174 -13.01 -26.95 -45.49
CA ALA A 174 -14.43 -26.57 -45.32
C ALA A 174 -15.44 -27.72 -45.05
N LYS A 175 -14.97 -28.93 -44.73
CA LYS A 175 -15.79 -30.05 -44.29
C LYS A 175 -15.65 -30.17 -42.78
N VAL A 176 -16.74 -30.02 -42.02
CA VAL A 176 -16.73 -30.16 -40.56
C VAL A 176 -16.33 -31.58 -40.19
N ILE A 177 -15.04 -31.77 -39.89
CA ILE A 177 -14.50 -33.01 -39.35
C ILE A 177 -15.10 -33.21 -37.94
N SER A 178 -15.60 -34.42 -37.65
CA SER A 178 -16.12 -34.71 -36.31
C SER A 178 -14.98 -34.77 -35.29
N GLU A 179 -15.26 -34.50 -34.02
CA GLU A 179 -14.23 -34.57 -32.96
C GLU A 179 -13.49 -35.94 -32.97
N LYS A 180 -14.22 -37.02 -33.25
CA LYS A 180 -13.71 -38.39 -33.37
C LYS A 180 -12.81 -38.62 -34.59
N ASP A 181 -13.10 -37.97 -35.71
CA ASP A 181 -12.25 -38.02 -36.91
C ASP A 181 -10.96 -37.20 -36.70
N ALA A 182 -11.03 -36.08 -35.97
CA ALA A 182 -9.85 -35.32 -35.54
C ALA A 182 -9.00 -36.15 -34.57
N GLU A 183 -9.61 -36.77 -33.55
CA GLU A 183 -8.97 -37.66 -32.57
C GLU A 183 -8.19 -38.80 -33.25
N THR A 184 -8.81 -39.50 -34.21
CA THR A 184 -8.16 -40.60 -34.93
C THR A 184 -7.04 -40.13 -35.87
N THR A 185 -7.16 -38.93 -36.45
CA THR A 185 -6.11 -38.34 -37.30
C THR A 185 -4.90 -37.92 -36.45
N ILE A 186 -5.13 -37.25 -35.33
CA ILE A 186 -4.09 -36.83 -34.37
C ILE A 186 -3.42 -38.05 -33.73
N SER A 187 -4.19 -39.06 -33.35
CA SER A 187 -3.66 -40.33 -32.81
C SER A 187 -2.75 -41.07 -33.78
N LYS A 188 -2.97 -40.93 -35.10
CA LYS A 188 -2.07 -41.48 -36.12
C LYS A 188 -0.79 -40.65 -36.26
N TYR A 189 -0.87 -39.33 -36.11
CA TYR A 189 0.28 -38.43 -36.14
C TYR A 189 1.23 -38.67 -34.96
N ILE A 190 0.72 -38.62 -33.73
CA ILE A 190 1.50 -38.74 -32.48
C ILE A 190 2.18 -40.11 -32.33
N LYS A 191 1.68 -41.15 -33.01
CA LYS A 191 2.36 -42.47 -33.05
C LYS A 191 3.67 -42.46 -33.85
N LYS A 192 3.93 -41.42 -34.65
CA LYS A 192 5.09 -41.32 -35.56
C LYS A 192 5.92 -40.05 -35.36
N TYR A 193 5.33 -39.01 -34.77
CA TYR A 193 5.90 -37.66 -34.64
C TYR A 193 5.64 -37.11 -33.23
N ASN A 194 6.27 -35.99 -32.86
CA ASN A 194 6.19 -35.47 -31.50
C ASN A 194 4.84 -34.77 -31.27
N VAL A 195 4.29 -34.91 -30.06
CA VAL A 195 3.03 -34.24 -29.66
C VAL A 195 3.18 -32.71 -29.60
N ASN A 196 4.42 -32.23 -29.38
CA ASN A 196 4.79 -30.82 -29.28
C ASN A 196 5.41 -30.25 -30.56
N ASP A 197 5.38 -30.99 -31.68
CA ASP A 197 5.71 -30.45 -33.00
C ASP A 197 4.72 -29.29 -33.35
N TYR A 198 5.18 -28.32 -34.15
CA TYR A 198 4.38 -27.16 -34.57
C TYR A 198 4.40 -26.90 -36.09
N ASP A 199 3.39 -26.13 -36.55
CA ASP A 199 3.26 -25.67 -37.94
C ASP A 199 4.17 -24.47 -38.28
N VAL A 200 4.07 -23.99 -39.52
CA VAL A 200 4.85 -22.86 -40.05
C VAL A 200 4.57 -21.50 -39.39
N ASN A 201 3.64 -21.42 -38.43
CA ASN A 201 3.36 -20.23 -37.61
C ASN A 201 3.65 -20.48 -36.11
N GLY A 202 4.36 -21.57 -35.78
CA GLY A 202 4.66 -21.98 -34.41
C GLY A 202 3.49 -22.62 -33.65
N LYS A 203 2.38 -22.99 -34.30
CA LYS A 203 1.18 -23.51 -33.62
C LYS A 203 1.24 -25.02 -33.48
N THR A 204 1.10 -25.51 -32.25
CA THR A 204 1.03 -26.95 -31.94
C THR A 204 -0.33 -27.55 -32.26
N LEU A 205 -0.43 -28.89 -32.27
CA LEU A 205 -1.73 -29.57 -32.36
C LEU A 205 -2.67 -29.16 -31.20
N LEU A 206 -2.13 -28.94 -30.00
CA LEU A 206 -2.92 -28.47 -28.85
C LEU A 206 -3.54 -27.08 -29.08
N TYR A 207 -2.79 -26.15 -29.69
CA TYR A 207 -3.30 -24.83 -30.09
C TYR A 207 -4.54 -24.97 -31.01
N HIS A 208 -4.40 -25.75 -32.09
CA HIS A 208 -5.45 -25.91 -33.11
C HIS A 208 -6.71 -26.59 -32.57
N VAL A 209 -6.55 -27.58 -31.70
CA VAL A 209 -7.66 -28.31 -31.08
C VAL A 209 -8.39 -27.43 -30.04
N CYS A 210 -7.67 -26.59 -29.28
CA CYS A 210 -8.27 -25.59 -28.40
C CYS A 210 -9.09 -24.55 -29.20
N ALA A 211 -8.62 -24.13 -30.38
CA ALA A 211 -9.36 -23.22 -31.27
C ALA A 211 -10.69 -23.80 -31.79
N LYS A 212 -10.78 -25.14 -31.90
CA LYS A 212 -11.97 -25.85 -32.39
C LYS A 212 -12.96 -26.24 -31.29
N GLY A 213 -12.55 -26.19 -30.01
CA GLY A 213 -13.40 -26.57 -28.89
C GLY A 213 -13.53 -28.08 -28.63
N TYR A 214 -12.62 -28.90 -29.18
CA TYR A 214 -12.64 -30.36 -29.05
C TYR A 214 -12.05 -30.85 -27.72
N ALA A 215 -12.86 -30.82 -26.65
CA ALA A 215 -12.41 -31.10 -25.29
C ALA A 215 -11.82 -32.51 -25.08
N ASN A 216 -12.36 -33.54 -25.74
CA ASN A 216 -11.87 -34.91 -25.60
C ASN A 216 -10.46 -35.06 -26.21
N VAL A 217 -10.23 -34.37 -27.33
CA VAL A 217 -8.94 -34.35 -28.02
C VAL A 217 -7.90 -33.53 -27.25
N VAL A 218 -8.32 -32.43 -26.58
CA VAL A 218 -7.45 -31.70 -25.63
C VAL A 218 -7.01 -32.60 -24.48
N GLU A 219 -7.94 -33.34 -23.87
CA GLU A 219 -7.64 -34.26 -22.76
C GLU A 219 -6.68 -35.39 -23.19
N MET A 220 -6.89 -35.96 -24.37
CA MET A 220 -5.98 -36.92 -24.99
C MET A 220 -4.58 -36.32 -25.21
N LEU A 221 -4.47 -35.14 -25.81
CA LEU A 221 -3.19 -34.47 -26.10
C LEU A 221 -2.38 -34.21 -24.82
N LEU A 222 -3.01 -33.61 -23.81
CA LEU A 222 -2.38 -33.34 -22.51
C LEU A 222 -1.96 -34.64 -21.81
N THR A 223 -2.75 -35.71 -21.92
CA THR A 223 -2.40 -37.05 -21.39
C THR A 223 -1.25 -37.70 -22.15
N LYS A 224 -0.97 -37.28 -23.39
CA LYS A 224 0.18 -37.72 -24.20
C LYS A 224 1.42 -36.82 -24.06
N GLY A 225 1.42 -35.86 -23.14
CA GLY A 225 2.57 -34.98 -22.87
C GLY A 225 2.62 -33.72 -23.74
N ALA A 226 1.48 -33.29 -24.30
CA ALA A 226 1.40 -31.95 -24.89
C ALA A 226 1.65 -30.89 -23.83
N ASP A 227 2.59 -29.97 -24.08
CA ASP A 227 2.89 -28.85 -23.19
C ASP A 227 1.85 -27.72 -23.42
N PRO A 228 1.06 -27.34 -22.38
CA PRO A 228 0.05 -26.29 -22.51
C PRO A 228 0.62 -24.86 -22.63
N ASN A 229 1.94 -24.69 -22.54
CA ASN A 229 2.62 -23.39 -22.56
C ASN A 229 3.36 -23.07 -23.87
N ILE A 230 3.39 -23.98 -24.85
CA ILE A 230 3.97 -23.69 -26.17
C ILE A 230 3.07 -22.71 -26.91
N CYS A 231 3.49 -21.44 -26.94
CA CYS A 231 2.86 -20.38 -27.71
C CYS A 231 3.32 -20.34 -29.17
N ASP A 232 2.45 -19.82 -30.04
CA ASP A 232 2.74 -19.50 -31.44
C ASP A 232 3.76 -18.36 -31.62
N GLU A 233 4.09 -18.01 -32.86
CA GLU A 233 5.02 -16.92 -33.18
C GLU A 233 4.63 -15.57 -32.55
N ASN A 234 3.33 -15.29 -32.44
CA ASN A 234 2.80 -14.06 -31.84
C ASN A 234 2.66 -14.17 -30.30
N GLN A 235 3.24 -15.22 -29.70
CA GLN A 235 3.23 -15.54 -28.28
C GLN A 235 1.82 -15.86 -27.69
N TYR A 236 0.87 -16.36 -28.51
CA TYR A 236 -0.42 -16.86 -28.02
C TYR A 236 -0.30 -18.30 -27.51
N SER A 237 -0.49 -18.50 -26.20
CA SER A 237 -0.60 -19.83 -25.60
C SER A 237 -1.95 -20.50 -25.94
N PRO A 238 -2.06 -21.85 -25.88
CA PRO A 238 -3.33 -22.58 -25.98
C PRO A 238 -4.46 -22.02 -25.10
N LEU A 239 -4.13 -21.49 -23.91
CA LEU A 239 -5.10 -20.86 -23.01
C LEU A 239 -5.63 -19.51 -23.52
N HIS A 240 -4.80 -18.70 -24.21
CA HIS A 240 -5.28 -17.50 -24.90
C HIS A 240 -6.32 -17.88 -25.97
N VAL A 241 -6.02 -18.89 -26.78
CA VAL A 241 -6.86 -19.33 -27.90
C VAL A 241 -8.20 -19.84 -27.40
N ALA A 242 -8.20 -20.70 -26.37
CA ALA A 242 -9.43 -21.23 -25.78
C ALA A 242 -10.39 -20.12 -25.32
N LEU A 243 -9.86 -19.00 -24.81
CA LEU A 243 -10.64 -17.84 -24.35
C LEU A 243 -10.95 -16.80 -25.45
N HIS A 244 -10.29 -16.86 -26.61
CA HIS A 244 -10.54 -15.97 -27.75
C HIS A 244 -11.68 -16.46 -28.65
N THR A 245 -12.12 -17.72 -28.52
CA THR A 245 -13.22 -18.28 -29.31
C THR A 245 -14.59 -17.65 -28.98
N ASP A 246 -15.51 -17.68 -29.95
CA ASP A 246 -16.91 -17.27 -29.73
C ASP A 246 -17.63 -18.14 -28.66
N LYS A 247 -17.21 -19.41 -28.55
CA LYS A 247 -17.76 -20.42 -27.64
C LYS A 247 -16.68 -20.98 -26.73
N ILE A 248 -16.48 -20.33 -25.59
CA ILE A 248 -15.48 -20.75 -24.59
C ILE A 248 -15.98 -22.05 -23.93
N VAL A 249 -15.23 -23.15 -24.11
CA VAL A 249 -15.55 -24.45 -23.52
C VAL A 249 -14.88 -24.55 -22.14
N MET A 250 -15.67 -24.45 -21.07
CA MET A 250 -15.18 -24.48 -19.68
C MET A 250 -14.27 -25.68 -19.39
N ARG A 251 -14.63 -26.88 -19.87
CA ARG A 251 -13.83 -28.11 -19.73
C ARG A 251 -12.41 -27.99 -20.29
N ILE A 252 -12.21 -27.25 -21.39
CA ILE A 252 -10.87 -27.03 -21.96
C ILE A 252 -10.03 -26.15 -21.04
N VAL A 253 -10.63 -25.09 -20.48
CA VAL A 253 -9.95 -24.18 -19.56
C VAL A 253 -9.55 -24.91 -18.26
N GLU A 254 -10.44 -25.72 -17.71
CA GLU A 254 -10.15 -26.60 -16.57
C GLU A 254 -8.99 -27.57 -16.87
N LEU A 255 -9.05 -28.27 -18.01
CA LEU A 255 -8.02 -29.23 -18.42
C LEU A 255 -6.66 -28.55 -18.56
N LEU A 256 -6.58 -27.41 -19.26
CA LEU A 256 -5.34 -26.64 -19.42
C LEU A 256 -4.78 -26.19 -18.06
N LEU A 257 -5.58 -25.56 -17.21
CA LEU A 257 -5.14 -25.08 -15.89
C LEU A 257 -4.71 -26.24 -14.97
N SER A 258 -5.44 -27.36 -14.98
CA SER A 258 -5.09 -28.57 -14.21
C SER A 258 -3.78 -29.24 -14.64
N LYS A 259 -3.29 -28.92 -15.85
CA LYS A 259 -2.05 -29.43 -16.43
C LYS A 259 -0.93 -28.39 -16.46
N GLY A 260 -1.08 -27.29 -15.71
CA GLY A 260 -0.02 -26.28 -15.54
C GLY A 260 0.07 -25.27 -16.67
N ALA A 261 -1.04 -24.98 -17.38
CA ALA A 261 -1.10 -23.82 -18.26
C ALA A 261 -0.91 -22.54 -17.45
N ASP A 262 0.09 -21.73 -17.82
CA ASP A 262 0.30 -20.43 -17.23
C ASP A 262 -0.84 -19.49 -17.62
N ARG A 263 -1.47 -18.89 -16.60
CA ARG A 263 -2.52 -17.89 -16.75
C ARG A 263 -1.96 -16.46 -16.82
N LEU A 264 -0.69 -16.25 -16.46
CA LEU A 264 0.00 -14.96 -16.40
C LEU A 264 0.76 -14.61 -17.69
N VAL A 265 1.02 -15.61 -18.54
CA VAL A 265 1.69 -15.47 -19.84
C VAL A 265 1.09 -14.33 -20.67
N LYS A 266 1.96 -13.52 -21.27
CA LYS A 266 1.59 -12.39 -22.13
C LYS A 266 1.99 -12.68 -23.56
N ASN A 267 1.12 -12.32 -24.50
CA ASN A 267 1.47 -12.33 -25.92
C ASN A 267 2.22 -11.04 -26.33
N GLU A 268 2.60 -10.92 -27.61
CA GLU A 268 3.32 -9.73 -28.13
C GLU A 268 2.59 -8.40 -27.91
N ARG A 269 1.26 -8.41 -27.75
CA ARG A 269 0.45 -7.23 -27.44
C ARG A 269 0.34 -6.96 -25.94
N MET A 270 1.15 -7.63 -25.12
CA MET A 270 1.12 -7.64 -23.66
C MET A 270 -0.23 -8.10 -23.06
N LYS A 271 -1.10 -8.74 -23.86
CA LYS A 271 -2.39 -9.26 -23.39
C LYS A 271 -2.18 -10.62 -22.74
N THR A 272 -2.83 -10.83 -21.59
CA THR A 272 -2.92 -12.12 -20.89
C THR A 272 -4.20 -12.88 -21.29
N PRO A 273 -4.35 -14.18 -20.98
CA PRO A 273 -5.59 -14.91 -21.23
C PRO A 273 -6.85 -14.25 -20.64
N LEU A 274 -6.75 -13.60 -19.46
CA LEU A 274 -7.84 -12.83 -18.85
C LEU A 274 -8.34 -11.68 -19.75
N HIS A 275 -7.46 -11.03 -20.52
CA HIS A 275 -7.87 -9.97 -21.44
C HIS A 275 -8.82 -10.51 -22.54
N TYR A 276 -8.55 -11.71 -23.07
CA TYR A 276 -9.38 -12.31 -24.12
C TYR A 276 -10.76 -12.71 -23.59
N LEU A 277 -10.82 -13.27 -22.37
CA LEU A 277 -12.09 -13.51 -21.69
C LEU A 277 -12.87 -12.20 -21.48
N CYS A 278 -12.22 -11.16 -20.93
CA CYS A 278 -12.84 -9.86 -20.66
C CYS A 278 -13.25 -9.08 -21.91
N GLN A 279 -12.65 -9.38 -23.07
CA GLN A 279 -13.03 -8.82 -24.37
C GLN A 279 -14.31 -9.46 -24.94
N ASN A 280 -14.72 -10.66 -24.48
CA ASN A 280 -15.90 -11.34 -24.98
C ASN A 280 -17.20 -10.62 -24.56
N LYS A 281 -18.05 -10.27 -25.54
CA LYS A 281 -19.33 -9.56 -25.31
C LYS A 281 -20.30 -10.36 -24.42
N ASN A 282 -20.26 -11.69 -24.48
CA ASN A 282 -21.15 -12.59 -23.75
C ASN A 282 -20.56 -13.08 -22.41
N LEU A 283 -19.62 -12.32 -21.82
CA LEU A 283 -18.91 -12.67 -20.58
C LEU A 283 -19.81 -13.15 -19.41
N GLY A 284 -21.07 -12.71 -19.35
CA GLY A 284 -22.04 -13.18 -18.35
C GLY A 284 -22.26 -14.71 -18.33
N GLN A 285 -22.11 -15.39 -19.48
CA GLN A 285 -22.19 -16.87 -19.55
C GLN A 285 -20.90 -17.55 -19.04
N TYR A 286 -19.80 -16.80 -18.99
CA TYR A 286 -18.45 -17.30 -18.67
C TYR A 286 -17.94 -16.79 -17.31
N ILE A 287 -18.83 -16.29 -16.44
CA ILE A 287 -18.50 -15.93 -15.05
C ILE A 287 -17.83 -17.08 -14.27
N PRO A 288 -18.20 -18.37 -14.42
CA PRO A 288 -17.45 -19.46 -13.80
C PRO A 288 -15.99 -19.53 -14.29
N VAL A 289 -15.74 -19.26 -15.57
CA VAL A 289 -14.39 -19.23 -16.16
C VAL A 289 -13.58 -18.03 -15.64
N LEU A 290 -14.23 -16.88 -15.45
CA LEU A 290 -13.62 -15.71 -14.81
C LEU A 290 -13.20 -16.03 -13.36
N LYS A 291 -14.09 -16.65 -12.58
CA LYS A 291 -13.79 -17.07 -11.20
C LYS A 291 -12.63 -18.09 -11.18
N LEU A 292 -12.61 -19.07 -12.08
CA LEU A 292 -11.56 -20.08 -12.20
C LEU A 292 -10.17 -19.48 -12.54
N LEU A 293 -10.11 -18.51 -13.46
CA LEU A 293 -8.84 -17.81 -13.78
C LEU A 293 -8.35 -16.93 -12.61
N LEU A 294 -9.27 -16.36 -11.84
CA LEU A 294 -8.96 -15.51 -10.69
C LEU A 294 -8.73 -16.30 -9.40
N ASP A 295 -8.95 -17.62 -9.37
CA ASP A 295 -8.72 -18.45 -8.19
C ASP A 295 -7.24 -18.84 -8.07
N PHE A 296 -6.52 -18.08 -7.24
CA PHE A 296 -5.18 -18.39 -6.74
C PHE A 296 -5.34 -18.97 -5.31
N ASP A 297 -4.47 -19.90 -4.88
CA ASP A 297 -4.62 -20.55 -3.56
C ASP A 297 -4.70 -19.51 -2.44
N ASN A 298 -5.84 -19.47 -1.75
CA ASN A 298 -6.31 -18.37 -0.91
C ASN A 298 -5.62 -18.32 0.48
N LYS A 299 -4.40 -18.88 0.60
CA LYS A 299 -3.71 -19.14 1.88
C LYS A 299 -2.48 -18.26 2.15
N SER A 300 -2.01 -17.47 1.17
CA SER A 300 -0.85 -16.59 1.34
C SER A 300 -1.10 -15.17 0.85
N GLU A 301 -0.46 -14.19 1.49
CA GLU A 301 -0.47 -12.78 1.07
C GLU A 301 0.15 -12.61 -0.35
N GLU A 302 1.06 -13.51 -0.71
CA GLU A 302 1.71 -13.57 -2.02
C GLU A 302 0.70 -13.89 -3.14
N SER A 303 -0.20 -14.86 -2.92
CA SER A 303 -1.29 -15.16 -3.86
C SER A 303 -2.23 -13.97 -4.06
N GLN A 304 -2.53 -13.21 -2.99
CA GLN A 304 -3.34 -12.00 -3.10
C GLN A 304 -2.62 -10.91 -3.91
N LYS A 305 -1.32 -10.71 -3.66
CA LYS A 305 -0.48 -9.75 -4.41
C LYS A 305 -0.31 -10.14 -5.88
N MET A 306 -0.20 -11.43 -6.19
CA MET A 306 -0.15 -11.93 -7.56
C MET A 306 -1.48 -11.73 -8.28
N ARG A 307 -2.63 -12.05 -7.65
CA ARG A 307 -3.96 -11.77 -8.20
C ARG A 307 -4.17 -10.28 -8.47
N GLN A 308 -3.81 -9.44 -7.50
CA GLN A 308 -3.87 -7.98 -7.58
C GLN A 308 -3.03 -7.42 -8.74
N LYS A 309 -1.83 -7.99 -8.98
CA LYS A 309 -1.00 -7.64 -10.14
C LYS A 309 -1.65 -8.11 -11.44
N TYR A 310 -2.17 -9.33 -11.48
CA TYR A 310 -2.74 -9.96 -12.67
C TYR A 310 -3.99 -9.25 -13.20
N VAL A 311 -4.91 -8.81 -12.33
CA VAL A 311 -6.10 -8.05 -12.76
C VAL A 311 -5.77 -6.66 -13.31
N ASN A 312 -4.62 -6.10 -12.90
CA ASN A 312 -4.11 -4.79 -13.29
C ASN A 312 -2.98 -4.85 -14.32
N ASP A 313 -2.64 -6.04 -14.84
CA ASP A 313 -1.71 -6.13 -15.95
C ASP A 313 -2.31 -5.42 -17.16
N ALA A 314 -1.57 -4.46 -17.70
CA ALA A 314 -1.97 -3.68 -18.86
C ALA A 314 -1.39 -4.26 -20.15
N SER A 315 -2.20 -4.27 -21.21
CA SER A 315 -1.77 -4.54 -22.58
C SER A 315 -0.99 -3.38 -23.19
N PHE A 316 -0.48 -3.54 -24.42
CA PHE A 316 0.26 -2.51 -25.15
C PHE A 316 -0.57 -1.23 -25.38
N GLU A 317 -1.89 -1.35 -25.55
CA GLU A 317 -2.83 -0.22 -25.69
C GLU A 317 -3.20 0.42 -24.34
N GLY A 318 -2.70 -0.14 -23.25
CA GLY A 318 -3.01 0.26 -21.88
C GLY A 318 -4.28 -0.38 -21.31
N ASP A 319 -5.00 -1.22 -22.07
CA ASP A 319 -6.17 -1.93 -21.55
C ASP A 319 -5.81 -2.86 -20.38
N THR A 320 -6.64 -2.88 -19.34
CA THR A 320 -6.68 -3.91 -18.29
C THR A 320 -7.92 -4.77 -18.42
N ALA A 321 -8.02 -5.83 -17.61
CA ALA A 321 -9.24 -6.66 -17.55
C ALA A 321 -10.51 -5.81 -17.33
N LEU A 322 -10.45 -4.85 -16.40
CA LEU A 322 -11.60 -3.99 -16.06
C LEU A 322 -11.96 -3.02 -17.21
N THR A 323 -11.00 -2.38 -17.87
CA THR A 323 -11.31 -1.47 -18.99
C THR A 323 -11.94 -2.23 -20.16
N LEU A 324 -11.52 -3.47 -20.41
CA LEU A 324 -12.12 -4.32 -21.44
C LEU A 324 -13.56 -4.71 -21.14
N VAL A 325 -13.90 -5.07 -19.90
CA VAL A 325 -15.30 -5.39 -19.52
C VAL A 325 -16.19 -4.15 -19.65
N CYS A 326 -15.74 -2.98 -19.17
CA CYS A 326 -16.46 -1.71 -19.34
C CYS A 326 -16.61 -1.30 -20.81
N THR A 327 -15.66 -1.68 -21.68
CA THR A 327 -15.67 -1.28 -23.09
C THR A 327 -16.38 -2.29 -24.01
N ASN A 328 -16.47 -3.57 -23.64
CA ASN A 328 -17.07 -4.61 -24.50
C ASN A 328 -18.41 -5.15 -23.98
N SER A 329 -18.44 -5.78 -22.80
CA SER A 329 -19.58 -6.58 -22.33
C SER A 329 -20.51 -5.87 -21.34
N LEU A 330 -20.04 -4.83 -20.64
CA LEU A 330 -20.81 -4.07 -19.65
C LEU A 330 -21.44 -4.95 -18.55
N ASN A 331 -20.79 -6.07 -18.21
CA ASN A 331 -21.38 -7.05 -17.30
C ASN A 331 -21.09 -6.70 -15.82
N ASP A 332 -22.14 -6.30 -15.10
CA ASP A 332 -22.06 -5.85 -13.70
C ASP A 332 -21.40 -6.88 -12.75
N GLU A 333 -21.74 -8.18 -12.88
CA GLU A 333 -21.18 -9.25 -12.03
C GLU A 333 -19.68 -9.47 -12.30
N ALA A 334 -19.24 -9.45 -13.57
CA ALA A 334 -17.82 -9.54 -13.92
C ALA A 334 -17.02 -8.36 -13.36
N ILE A 335 -17.59 -7.15 -13.39
CA ILE A 335 -16.96 -5.93 -12.87
C ILE A 335 -16.84 -5.99 -11.36
N LYS A 336 -17.91 -6.42 -10.68
CA LYS A 336 -17.91 -6.68 -9.24
C LYS A 336 -16.78 -7.63 -8.85
N ILE A 337 -16.67 -8.79 -9.52
CA ILE A 337 -15.63 -9.79 -9.27
C ILE A 337 -14.22 -9.22 -9.50
N LEU A 338 -14.02 -8.43 -10.56
CA LEU A 338 -12.72 -7.81 -10.85
C LEU A 338 -12.34 -6.76 -9.79
N CYS A 339 -13.28 -5.89 -9.38
CA CYS A 339 -13.05 -4.91 -8.32
C CYS A 339 -12.80 -5.58 -6.95
N GLU A 340 -13.54 -6.63 -6.60
CA GLU A 340 -13.30 -7.46 -5.40
C GLU A 340 -11.96 -8.20 -5.45
N SER A 341 -11.47 -8.51 -6.65
CA SER A 341 -10.12 -9.05 -6.90
C SER A 341 -9.03 -7.96 -6.95
N GLY A 342 -9.38 -6.68 -6.70
CA GLY A 342 -8.47 -5.55 -6.56
C GLY A 342 -8.32 -4.64 -7.80
N ALA A 343 -9.11 -4.82 -8.86
CA ALA A 343 -8.90 -4.07 -10.10
C ALA A 343 -8.91 -2.53 -9.92
N ASP A 344 -7.95 -1.84 -10.51
CA ASP A 344 -7.85 -0.37 -10.45
C ASP A 344 -8.94 0.28 -11.32
N VAL A 345 -9.99 0.76 -10.65
CA VAL A 345 -11.12 1.49 -11.25
C VAL A 345 -10.75 2.82 -11.90
N ASN A 346 -9.54 3.33 -11.61
CA ASN A 346 -9.03 4.62 -12.09
C ASN A 346 -7.93 4.48 -13.15
N HIS A 347 -7.59 3.27 -13.58
CA HIS A 347 -6.57 3.07 -14.60
C HIS A 347 -6.93 3.75 -15.93
N SER A 348 -5.94 4.36 -16.59
CA SER A 348 -6.10 4.99 -17.91
C SER A 348 -5.39 4.20 -19.00
N VAL A 349 -6.11 3.89 -20.08
CA VAL A 349 -5.53 3.34 -21.31
C VAL A 349 -4.89 4.47 -22.15
N ASN A 350 -4.08 4.12 -23.16
CA ASN A 350 -3.22 5.08 -23.86
C ASN A 350 -3.97 6.23 -24.57
N ASN A 351 -5.23 6.02 -24.98
CA ASN A 351 -6.06 7.06 -25.60
C ASN A 351 -6.69 8.05 -24.59
N GLY A 352 -6.46 7.84 -23.29
CA GLY A 352 -7.00 8.62 -22.17
C GLY A 352 -8.28 8.06 -21.55
N ALA A 353 -8.90 7.03 -22.13
CA ALA A 353 -10.11 6.39 -21.58
C ALA A 353 -9.80 5.63 -20.28
N PHE A 354 -10.81 5.54 -19.41
CA PHE A 354 -10.77 4.88 -18.11
C PHE A 354 -12.16 4.25 -17.84
N PRO A 355 -12.31 3.31 -16.88
CA PRO A 355 -13.55 2.56 -16.67
C PRO A 355 -14.80 3.45 -16.58
N LEU A 356 -14.74 4.52 -15.77
CA LEU A 356 -15.87 5.42 -15.56
C LEU A 356 -16.19 6.27 -16.81
N TYR A 357 -15.19 6.66 -17.61
CA TYR A 357 -15.42 7.27 -18.93
C TYR A 357 -16.19 6.32 -19.86
N SER A 358 -15.83 5.03 -19.91
CA SER A 358 -16.52 4.06 -20.76
C SER A 358 -17.98 3.88 -20.34
N ALA A 359 -18.29 4.00 -19.05
CA ALA A 359 -19.65 3.99 -18.53
C ALA A 359 -20.45 5.22 -18.98
N VAL A 360 -19.89 6.42 -18.79
CA VAL A 360 -20.49 7.71 -19.18
C VAL A 360 -20.70 7.80 -20.69
N ASN A 361 -19.70 7.46 -21.51
CA ASN A 361 -19.79 7.51 -22.97
C ASN A 361 -20.87 6.58 -23.58
N LYS A 362 -21.33 5.58 -22.80
CA LYS A 362 -22.39 4.64 -23.19
C LYS A 362 -23.73 4.85 -22.48
N GLY A 363 -23.80 5.78 -21.52
CA GLY A 363 -25.02 6.04 -20.76
C GLY A 363 -25.49 4.90 -19.84
N ASN A 364 -24.60 3.96 -19.48
CA ASN A 364 -24.96 2.84 -18.60
C ASN A 364 -24.92 3.28 -17.12
N VAL A 365 -26.10 3.59 -16.59
CA VAL A 365 -26.34 4.06 -15.21
C VAL A 365 -25.79 3.08 -14.17
N LYS A 366 -26.18 1.79 -14.25
CA LYS A 366 -25.75 0.74 -13.31
C LYS A 366 -24.23 0.60 -13.26
N LEU A 367 -23.59 0.72 -14.42
CA LEU A 367 -22.13 0.67 -14.51
C LEU A 367 -21.46 1.90 -13.90
N MET A 368 -22.02 3.10 -14.12
CA MET A 368 -21.54 4.32 -13.47
C MET A 368 -21.62 4.18 -11.94
N GLU A 369 -22.78 3.77 -11.41
CA GLU A 369 -22.99 3.49 -9.98
C GLU A 369 -21.95 2.49 -9.43
N LEU A 370 -21.76 1.36 -10.11
CA LEU A 370 -20.87 0.29 -9.66
C LEU A 370 -19.40 0.73 -9.62
N LEU A 371 -18.91 1.40 -10.66
CA LEU A 371 -17.53 1.90 -10.70
C LEU A 371 -17.29 3.03 -9.69
N ILE A 372 -18.27 3.94 -9.56
CA ILE A 372 -18.24 5.01 -8.56
C ILE A 372 -18.28 4.43 -7.14
N ARG A 373 -18.98 3.32 -6.89
CA ARG A 373 -19.00 2.60 -5.61
C ARG A 373 -17.63 2.04 -5.23
N TYR A 374 -16.89 1.50 -6.20
CA TYR A 374 -15.53 0.96 -6.00
C TYR A 374 -14.40 2.01 -6.04
N GLY A 375 -14.73 3.31 -6.08
CA GLY A 375 -13.75 4.40 -5.95
C GLY A 375 -13.36 5.12 -7.24
N GLY A 376 -14.19 5.02 -8.29
CA GLY A 376 -13.99 5.77 -9.54
C GLY A 376 -13.95 7.29 -9.35
N ASP A 377 -12.88 7.92 -9.84
CA ASP A 377 -12.61 9.35 -9.79
C ASP A 377 -13.36 10.09 -10.91
N ILE A 378 -14.26 11.00 -10.51
CA ILE A 378 -15.07 11.84 -11.40
C ILE A 378 -14.29 13.09 -11.87
N GLY A 379 -13.28 13.54 -11.11
CA GLY A 379 -12.39 14.63 -11.50
C GLY A 379 -11.41 14.24 -12.60
N LYS A 380 -11.30 12.95 -12.90
CA LYS A 380 -10.39 12.42 -13.92
C LYS A 380 -10.80 12.90 -15.33
N MET A 381 -9.83 13.46 -16.05
CA MET A 381 -10.04 14.04 -17.37
C MET A 381 -9.81 13.03 -18.50
N TYR A 382 -10.66 13.06 -19.52
CA TYR A 382 -10.45 12.39 -20.80
C TYR A 382 -9.92 13.40 -21.83
N GLN A 383 -8.69 13.22 -22.32
CA GLN A 383 -8.08 14.11 -23.33
C GLN A 383 -8.14 15.60 -22.97
N LYS A 384 -7.88 15.94 -21.69
CA LYS A 384 -8.02 17.28 -21.07
C LYS A 384 -9.46 17.83 -20.98
N LYS A 385 -10.49 17.11 -21.42
CA LYS A 385 -11.89 17.42 -21.09
C LYS A 385 -12.28 16.80 -19.75
N PRO A 386 -13.01 17.52 -18.88
CA PRO A 386 -13.61 16.92 -17.69
C PRO A 386 -14.72 15.94 -18.07
N LEU A 387 -14.98 14.94 -17.22
CA LEU A 387 -15.99 13.92 -17.47
C LEU A 387 -17.42 14.49 -17.60
N SER A 388 -17.70 15.61 -16.94
CA SER A 388 -18.96 16.35 -17.05
C SER A 388 -19.24 16.83 -18.48
N GLN A 389 -18.24 17.42 -19.15
CA GLN A 389 -18.36 17.87 -20.54
C GLN A 389 -18.60 16.69 -21.49
N VAL A 390 -17.95 15.55 -21.23
CA VAL A 390 -18.19 14.31 -22.01
C VAL A 390 -19.62 13.81 -21.81
N ALA A 391 -20.16 13.89 -20.59
CA ALA A 391 -21.54 13.50 -20.30
C ALA A 391 -22.56 14.42 -20.98
N GLU A 392 -22.26 15.73 -21.08
CA GLU A 392 -23.07 16.72 -21.79
C GLU A 392 -23.08 16.46 -23.31
N GLU A 393 -21.91 16.27 -23.93
CA GLU A 393 -21.75 15.91 -25.35
C GLU A 393 -22.49 14.61 -25.73
N LYS A 394 -22.80 13.75 -24.76
CA LYS A 394 -23.49 12.46 -24.96
C LYS A 394 -24.95 12.44 -24.53
N GLY A 395 -25.50 13.56 -24.01
CA GLY A 395 -26.86 13.58 -23.48
C GLY A 395 -27.06 12.65 -22.27
N HIS A 396 -25.98 12.43 -21.51
CA HIS A 396 -25.97 11.59 -20.31
C HIS A 396 -25.64 12.39 -19.04
N MET A 397 -25.45 13.70 -19.17
CA MET A 397 -25.22 14.61 -18.04
C MET A 397 -26.35 14.56 -17.03
N GLU A 398 -27.62 14.43 -17.43
CA GLU A 398 -28.71 14.30 -16.46
C GLU A 398 -28.59 13.03 -15.61
N LYS A 399 -28.25 11.88 -16.22
CA LYS A 399 -28.05 10.60 -15.51
C LYS A 399 -26.76 10.58 -14.71
N LEU A 400 -25.67 11.13 -15.23
CA LEU A 400 -24.44 11.31 -14.46
C LEU A 400 -24.67 12.30 -13.32
N MET A 401 -25.49 13.34 -13.49
CA MET A 401 -25.90 14.29 -12.44
C MET A 401 -27.01 13.76 -11.55
N GLU A 402 -27.73 12.71 -11.93
CA GLU A 402 -28.65 11.96 -11.08
C GLU A 402 -27.79 11.07 -10.19
N ILE A 403 -26.96 10.17 -10.75
CA ILE A 403 -25.96 9.39 -10.02
C ILE A 403 -24.96 10.29 -9.29
N ILE A 404 -24.71 11.53 -9.73
CA ILE A 404 -23.98 12.51 -8.93
C ILE A 404 -24.91 13.10 -7.87
N ARG A 405 -26.17 13.51 -8.06
CA ARG A 405 -27.13 13.74 -6.92
C ARG A 405 -27.57 12.45 -6.17
N VAL A 406 -26.86 11.36 -6.45
CA VAL A 406 -26.95 9.93 -6.11
C VAL A 406 -26.47 9.51 -4.71
N LYS A 407 -25.23 8.98 -4.65
CA LYS A 407 -24.05 9.65 -5.23
C LYS A 407 -23.46 10.75 -4.34
N TYR A 408 -23.00 11.79 -5.00
CA TYR A 408 -22.90 13.13 -4.44
C TYR A 408 -24.30 13.79 -4.16
N ALA A 409 -25.08 13.20 -3.24
CA ALA A 409 -26.29 13.75 -2.58
C ALA A 409 -26.12 14.34 -1.12
N ASP A 410 -25.01 14.93 -0.63
CA ASP A 410 -23.93 15.69 -1.31
C ASP A 410 -24.53 16.64 -2.42
N SER A 411 -23.77 17.57 -3.00
CA SER A 411 -23.99 18.99 -2.66
C SER A 411 -25.44 19.37 -2.24
N ARG A 412 -25.69 19.33 -0.94
CA ARG A 412 -26.08 20.50 -0.13
C ARG A 412 -25.54 20.20 1.26
N MET A 413 -24.35 20.67 1.61
CA MET A 413 -23.87 22.05 1.44
C MET A 413 -22.48 22.11 0.76
N SER A 414 -22.15 23.22 0.07
CA SER A 414 -20.76 23.50 -0.35
C SER A 414 -19.86 23.72 0.86
N ASP A 415 -18.53 23.62 0.73
CA ASP A 415 -17.63 23.88 1.87
C ASP A 415 -17.76 25.34 2.39
N GLU A 416 -18.19 26.29 1.55
CA GLU A 416 -18.60 27.65 1.97
C GLU A 416 -19.93 27.66 2.73
N GLN A 417 -20.96 26.93 2.28
CA GLN A 417 -22.23 26.83 3.01
C GLN A 417 -22.08 26.07 4.34
N ILE A 418 -21.15 25.10 4.41
CA ILE A 418 -20.72 24.41 5.63
C ILE A 418 -20.07 25.41 6.57
N LYS A 419 -19.21 26.29 6.03
CA LYS A 419 -18.58 27.37 6.79
C LYS A 419 -19.62 28.37 7.32
N GLU A 420 -20.52 28.89 6.47
CA GLU A 420 -21.63 29.78 6.86
C GLU A 420 -22.54 29.16 7.94
N MET A 421 -22.81 27.84 7.87
CA MET A 421 -23.60 27.17 8.91
C MET A 421 -22.81 26.85 10.18
N SER A 422 -21.48 26.69 10.08
CA SER A 422 -20.58 26.58 11.23
C SER A 422 -20.34 27.91 11.96
N GLU A 423 -20.77 29.04 11.40
CA GLU A 423 -20.69 30.37 12.03
C GLU A 423 -21.86 30.67 12.99
N THR A 424 -22.75 29.71 13.26
CA THR A 424 -23.83 29.86 14.26
C THR A 424 -23.50 29.24 15.61
N PHE A 425 -23.76 30.02 16.69
CA PHE A 425 -23.29 29.87 18.08
C PHE A 425 -23.11 28.45 18.67
N ASP A 426 -22.17 28.37 19.62
CA ASP A 426 -21.55 27.18 20.27
C ASP A 426 -20.44 26.48 19.48
N THR A 427 -20.25 26.81 18.20
CA THR A 427 -18.98 26.55 17.50
C THR A 427 -17.93 27.58 17.93
N ILE A 428 -16.83 27.11 18.54
CA ILE A 428 -15.64 27.98 18.69
C ILE A 428 -15.13 28.32 17.30
N VAL A 429 -15.14 29.61 16.96
CA VAL A 429 -14.51 30.14 15.75
C VAL A 429 -12.99 30.08 15.95
N PHE A 430 -12.35 29.08 15.36
CA PHE A 430 -10.90 28.99 15.39
C PHE A 430 -10.28 30.05 14.48
N PRO A 431 -9.12 30.63 14.84
CA PRO A 431 -8.29 31.32 13.86
C PRO A 431 -8.00 30.43 12.66
N VAL A 432 -8.36 30.91 11.48
CA VAL A 432 -7.81 30.40 10.22
C VAL A 432 -6.42 31.01 10.04
N GLU A 433 -5.44 30.52 10.80
CA GLU A 433 -4.04 30.72 10.41
C GLU A 433 -3.82 30.05 9.04
N GLN A 434 -2.98 30.67 8.22
CA GLN A 434 -2.43 30.06 7.02
C GLN A 434 -0.93 29.87 7.25
N TRP A 435 -0.39 28.74 6.79
CA TRP A 435 1.05 28.52 6.79
C TRP A 435 1.74 29.64 6.00
N THR A 436 2.59 30.42 6.66
CA THR A 436 3.34 31.51 6.00
C THR A 436 4.38 30.95 5.04
N GLU A 437 4.39 31.44 3.81
CA GLU A 437 5.41 31.05 2.81
C GLU A 437 6.80 31.65 3.10
N THR A 438 6.88 32.66 3.98
CA THR A 438 8.12 33.40 4.29
C THR A 438 8.76 32.94 5.60
N LEU A 439 9.71 31.99 5.52
CA LEU A 439 10.59 31.66 6.64
C LEU A 439 11.64 32.76 6.84
N LEU A 440 11.60 33.43 8.00
CA LEU A 440 12.59 34.44 8.40
C LEU A 440 13.92 33.76 8.80
N MET A 441 14.83 33.65 7.84
CA MET A 441 16.15 32.99 7.93
C MET A 441 17.14 33.58 8.96
N SER A 442 16.78 34.62 9.71
CA SER A 442 17.72 35.43 10.50
C SER A 442 17.84 35.05 11.98
N LYS A 443 17.23 33.93 12.41
CA LYS A 443 17.03 33.60 13.83
C LYS A 443 17.15 32.09 14.10
N PRO A 444 17.37 31.67 15.37
CA PRO A 444 17.68 30.28 15.73
C PRO A 444 16.60 29.29 15.29
N ILE A 445 16.96 28.38 14.39
CA ILE A 445 16.10 27.32 13.87
C ILE A 445 16.73 25.97 14.25
N LEU A 446 15.97 25.11 14.93
CA LEU A 446 16.42 23.80 15.42
C LEU A 446 16.37 22.68 14.35
N ILE A 447 15.99 23.03 13.12
CA ILE A 447 15.54 22.12 12.06
C ILE A 447 16.22 22.53 10.75
N ASP A 448 16.93 21.62 10.09
CA ASP A 448 17.62 21.97 8.85
C ASP A 448 16.61 22.16 7.71
N LEU A 449 16.46 23.42 7.28
CA LEU A 449 15.51 23.81 6.24
C LEU A 449 15.90 23.29 4.85
N GLU A 450 17.18 22.99 4.60
CA GLU A 450 17.63 22.39 3.32
C GLU A 450 17.24 20.91 3.24
N SER A 451 17.16 20.24 4.40
CA SER A 451 16.74 18.83 4.52
C SER A 451 15.22 18.61 4.48
N LEU A 452 14.40 19.67 4.48
CA LEU A 452 12.93 19.57 4.56
C LEU A 452 12.33 18.86 3.34
N PRO A 453 11.46 17.85 3.52
CA PRO A 453 10.71 17.24 2.43
C PRO A 453 9.81 18.27 1.73
N THR A 454 9.72 18.18 0.40
CA THR A 454 9.01 19.17 -0.44
C THR A 454 7.60 19.47 0.05
N LYS A 455 7.30 20.76 0.23
CA LYS A 455 6.01 21.28 0.74
C LYS A 455 5.67 20.89 2.19
N SER A 456 6.63 20.47 2.99
CA SER A 456 6.47 20.45 4.45
C SER A 456 6.33 21.87 5.00
N HIS A 457 5.74 21.98 6.19
CA HIS A 457 5.57 23.25 6.88
C HIS A 457 6.34 23.28 8.20
N VAL A 458 6.86 24.45 8.56
CA VAL A 458 7.52 24.70 9.85
C VAL A 458 6.90 25.94 10.48
N GLU A 459 6.55 25.86 11.76
CA GLU A 459 6.15 27.00 12.59
C GLU A 459 7.16 27.19 13.71
N ASN A 460 7.60 28.43 13.86
CA ASN A 460 8.26 28.97 15.05
C ASN A 460 7.64 30.35 15.37
N PHE A 461 8.10 30.97 16.46
CA PHE A 461 7.60 32.29 16.88
C PHE A 461 7.66 33.38 15.80
N PHE A 462 8.64 33.35 14.90
CA PHE A 462 8.84 34.37 13.87
C PHE A 462 8.05 34.12 12.58
N THR A 463 7.57 32.90 12.35
CA THR A 463 6.69 32.55 11.22
C THR A 463 5.21 32.58 11.58
N CYS A 464 4.84 32.35 12.84
CA CYS A 464 3.45 32.40 13.26
C CYS A 464 2.87 33.83 13.07
N THR A 465 1.63 33.96 12.58
CA THR A 465 0.97 35.25 12.35
C THR A 465 0.12 35.73 13.53
N THR A 466 -0.23 34.84 14.47
CA THR A 466 -1.15 35.14 15.58
C THR A 466 -0.72 36.29 16.50
N HIS A 467 0.59 36.57 16.63
CA HIS A 467 1.08 37.68 17.47
C HIS A 467 0.62 39.08 17.01
N LYS A 468 -0.06 39.17 15.85
CA LYS A 468 -0.70 40.40 15.33
C LYS A 468 -2.20 40.51 15.66
N TYR A 469 -2.79 39.51 16.31
CA TYR A 469 -4.24 39.44 16.58
C TYR A 469 -4.51 39.08 18.04
N GLU A 470 -4.81 40.09 18.87
CA GLU A 470 -5.07 39.93 20.32
C GLU A 470 -6.15 38.89 20.64
N ASN A 471 -7.16 38.75 19.77
CA ASN A 471 -8.26 37.79 19.92
C ASN A 471 -7.81 36.31 19.91
N LEU A 472 -6.57 36.01 19.51
CA LEU A 472 -6.05 34.64 19.40
C LEU A 472 -5.19 34.22 20.60
N LEU A 473 -4.79 35.17 21.45
CA LEU A 473 -3.93 34.95 22.61
C LEU A 473 -4.70 34.43 23.84
N VAL A 474 -6.03 34.44 23.82
CA VAL A 474 -6.84 34.46 25.05
C VAL A 474 -7.24 33.07 25.58
N ASN A 475 -7.14 32.00 24.78
CA ASN A 475 -7.52 30.66 25.24
C ASN A 475 -6.50 29.59 24.82
N ASN A 476 -6.26 28.62 25.71
CA ASN A 476 -5.70 27.32 25.33
C ASN A 476 -6.73 26.61 24.44
N VAL A 477 -6.74 26.93 23.13
CA VAL A 477 -7.77 26.45 22.20
C VAL A 477 -7.54 24.98 21.85
N HIS A 478 -7.89 24.10 22.78
CA HIS A 478 -8.32 22.76 22.46
C HIS A 478 -9.50 22.85 21.51
N ASP A 479 -9.59 21.95 20.53
CA ASP A 479 -10.88 21.77 19.86
C ASP A 479 -11.87 21.13 20.86
N PRO A 480 -12.93 21.84 21.31
CA PRO A 480 -13.92 21.26 22.18
C PRO A 480 -14.98 20.51 21.37
N GLN A 481 -15.13 20.76 20.07
CA GLN A 481 -16.15 20.13 19.24
C GLN A 481 -15.85 18.63 19.06
N ALA A 482 -14.58 18.27 18.82
CA ALA A 482 -14.14 16.87 18.72
C ALA A 482 -14.13 16.08 20.05
N CYS A 483 -14.34 16.70 21.21
CA CYS A 483 -14.27 16.02 22.52
C CYS A 483 -15.37 16.42 23.53
N THR A 484 -16.38 17.17 23.13
CA THR A 484 -17.58 17.39 23.95
C THR A 484 -18.62 16.33 23.63
N HIS A 485 -19.15 15.70 24.68
CA HIS A 485 -20.32 14.81 24.61
C HIS A 485 -21.59 15.67 24.44
N TYR A 486 -21.63 16.44 23.35
CA TYR A 486 -22.61 17.51 23.15
C TYR A 486 -24.03 16.98 23.12
N TYR A 487 -24.24 15.80 22.51
CA TYR A 487 -25.54 15.16 22.51
C TYR A 487 -25.99 14.80 23.93
N SER A 488 -25.15 14.15 24.74
CA SER A 488 -25.54 13.79 26.12
C SER A 488 -25.73 14.98 27.05
N VAL A 489 -25.09 16.13 26.77
CA VAL A 489 -25.22 17.36 27.55
C VAL A 489 -26.49 18.13 27.22
N PHE A 490 -26.85 18.22 25.93
CA PHE A 490 -27.90 19.12 25.46
C PHE A 490 -29.20 18.43 25.02
N PHE A 491 -29.21 17.10 24.94
CA PHE A 491 -30.35 16.26 24.59
C PHE A 491 -30.49 15.15 25.64
N ARG A 492 -31.71 14.91 26.11
CA ARG A 492 -32.08 13.83 27.04
C ARG A 492 -32.99 12.84 26.33
N GLU A 493 -33.08 11.62 26.84
CA GLU A 493 -33.82 10.50 26.23
C GLU A 493 -35.15 10.83 25.52
N ASN A 494 -35.97 11.70 26.11
CA ASN A 494 -37.35 11.97 25.67
C ASN A 494 -37.60 13.42 25.19
N ASP A 495 -36.60 14.29 25.19
CA ASP A 495 -36.75 15.74 24.91
C ASP A 495 -36.48 16.16 23.45
N HIS A 496 -36.44 15.20 22.52
CA HIS A 496 -36.08 15.46 21.13
C HIS A 496 -36.64 14.40 20.17
N THR A 497 -36.72 14.75 18.89
CA THR A 497 -37.00 13.83 17.78
C THR A 497 -35.71 13.57 16.99
N ASN A 498 -35.43 12.31 16.65
CA ASN A 498 -34.37 11.96 15.71
C ASN A 498 -34.98 11.65 14.35
N TYR A 499 -34.43 12.22 13.28
CA TYR A 499 -34.84 12.00 11.90
C TYR A 499 -33.70 11.33 11.14
N ILE A 500 -33.94 10.12 10.64
CA ILE A 500 -32.98 9.42 9.78
C ILE A 500 -33.38 9.68 8.33
N ILE A 501 -32.50 10.36 7.59
CA ILE A 501 -32.63 10.69 6.18
C ILE A 501 -31.59 9.85 5.44
N ASN A 502 -32.06 8.85 4.70
CA ASN A 502 -31.19 8.12 3.77
C ASN A 502 -31.27 8.80 2.41
N SER A 503 -30.24 9.58 2.06
CA SER A 503 -29.92 9.84 0.66
C SER A 503 -29.35 8.57 0.04
N GLU A 504 -29.26 8.48 -1.28
CA GLU A 504 -28.80 7.26 -1.97
C GLU A 504 -27.26 7.03 -1.85
N ASN A 505 -26.62 7.65 -0.84
CA ASN A 505 -25.17 7.53 -0.58
C ASN A 505 -24.67 7.87 0.82
N GLU A 506 -25.43 8.65 1.58
CA GLU A 506 -25.11 8.97 2.96
C GLU A 506 -26.36 8.87 3.82
N THR A 507 -26.15 8.37 5.04
CA THR A 507 -27.19 8.34 6.05
C THR A 507 -26.97 9.56 6.93
N ILE A 508 -27.90 10.51 6.85
CA ILE A 508 -27.88 11.72 7.65
C ILE A 508 -28.81 11.51 8.84
N VAL A 509 -28.34 11.77 10.06
CA VAL A 509 -29.17 11.68 11.27
C VAL A 509 -29.30 13.05 11.91
N VAL A 510 -30.52 13.58 11.93
CA VAL A 510 -30.84 14.91 12.46
C VAL A 510 -31.55 14.78 13.81
N SER A 511 -30.94 15.24 14.90
CA SER A 511 -31.60 15.35 16.21
C SER A 511 -32.15 16.77 16.38
N ILE A 512 -33.47 16.91 16.62
CA ILE A 512 -34.14 18.20 16.85
C ILE A 512 -34.75 18.19 18.24
N SER A 513 -34.35 19.11 19.13
CA SER A 513 -34.91 19.21 20.47
C SER A 513 -36.35 19.74 20.47
N ASP A 514 -37.07 19.40 21.53
CA ASP A 514 -38.28 20.10 21.93
C ASP A 514 -37.94 21.54 22.39
N GLU A 515 -38.98 22.37 22.56
CA GLU A 515 -38.85 23.80 22.83
C GLU A 515 -38.37 24.04 24.27
N PHE A 516 -37.21 24.70 24.44
CA PHE A 516 -36.54 24.83 25.75
C PHE A 516 -36.45 26.26 26.31
N SER A 517 -37.10 27.25 25.68
CA SER A 517 -37.13 28.64 26.15
C SER A 517 -38.44 29.34 25.81
N GLU A 518 -38.72 30.47 26.47
CA GLU A 518 -39.92 31.31 26.21
C GLU A 518 -40.03 31.78 24.75
N LYS A 519 -38.90 31.86 24.04
CA LYS A 519 -38.83 32.20 22.60
C LYS A 519 -39.05 31.01 21.66
N LYS A 520 -39.43 29.83 22.19
CA LYS A 520 -39.60 28.58 21.42
C LYS A 520 -38.35 28.20 20.64
N MET A 521 -37.21 28.23 21.31
CA MET A 521 -35.94 27.81 20.72
C MET A 521 -35.85 26.29 20.64
N LYS A 522 -35.29 25.78 19.54
CA LYS A 522 -34.93 24.37 19.33
C LYS A 522 -33.45 24.22 18.99
N ARG A 523 -32.79 23.19 19.52
CA ARG A 523 -31.43 22.79 19.14
C ARG A 523 -31.50 21.74 18.04
N VAL A 524 -30.58 21.80 17.10
CA VAL A 524 -30.46 20.84 16.00
C VAL A 524 -29.02 20.36 15.88
N ILE A 525 -28.83 19.04 15.85
CA ILE A 525 -27.58 18.40 15.41
C ILE A 525 -27.87 17.70 14.10
N VAL A 526 -27.10 18.00 13.05
CA VAL A 526 -27.09 17.27 11.78
C VAL A 526 -25.82 16.43 11.73
N ARG A 527 -25.98 15.10 11.78
CA ARG A 527 -24.85 14.16 11.67
C ARG A 527 -24.72 13.66 10.25
N THR A 528 -23.59 13.97 9.61
CA THR A 528 -23.26 13.51 8.25
C THR A 528 -22.09 12.53 8.28
N LYS A 529 -21.82 11.92 7.13
CA LYS A 529 -20.59 11.16 6.88
C LYS A 529 -19.31 11.96 7.13
N ARG A 530 -19.37 13.29 6.97
CA ARG A 530 -18.20 14.19 6.98
C ARG A 530 -17.94 14.78 8.39
N PHE A 531 -18.95 15.37 9.01
CA PHE A 531 -18.87 16.06 10.31
C PHE A 531 -20.27 16.19 10.96
N ASP A 532 -20.33 16.75 12.16
CA ASP A 532 -21.56 17.13 12.87
C ASP A 532 -21.76 18.64 12.82
N THR A 533 -22.90 19.10 12.28
CA THR A 533 -23.30 20.52 12.32
C THR A 533 -24.25 20.75 13.48
N ARG A 534 -24.04 21.83 14.24
CA ARG A 534 -24.88 22.24 15.37
C ARG A 534 -25.52 23.58 15.02
N LYS A 535 -26.83 23.75 15.24
CA LYS A 535 -27.56 25.00 14.94
C LYS A 535 -28.78 25.16 15.84
N THR A 536 -29.12 26.39 16.21
CA THR A 536 -30.36 26.71 16.94
C THR A 536 -31.37 27.42 16.06
N TYR A 537 -32.66 27.19 16.33
CA TYR A 537 -33.78 27.74 15.59
C TYR A 537 -34.82 28.37 16.51
N GLU A 538 -35.22 29.61 16.22
CA GLU A 538 -36.30 30.32 16.92
C GLU A 538 -37.63 30.15 16.16
N ASN A 539 -38.71 29.81 16.88
CA ASN A 539 -40.08 29.77 16.36
C ASN A 539 -40.30 28.95 15.05
N LYS A 540 -39.50 27.90 14.80
CA LYS A 540 -39.67 27.00 13.65
C LYS A 540 -40.07 25.58 14.06
N THR A 541 -40.99 25.01 13.30
CA THR A 541 -41.36 23.59 13.39
C THR A 541 -40.29 22.70 12.77
N ASP A 542 -40.21 21.45 13.21
CA ASP A 542 -39.27 20.43 12.73
C ASP A 542 -39.32 20.28 11.20
N GLN A 543 -40.51 20.42 10.59
CA GLN A 543 -40.68 20.36 9.12
C GLN A 543 -40.12 21.59 8.39
N GLN A 544 -40.18 22.78 9.00
CA GLN A 544 -39.55 23.98 8.45
C GLN A 544 -38.02 23.91 8.58
N ILE A 545 -37.52 23.41 9.71
CA ILE A 545 -36.10 23.16 9.96
C ILE A 545 -35.54 22.17 8.92
N LEU A 546 -36.16 21.01 8.77
CA LEU A 546 -35.73 19.98 7.81
C LEU A 546 -35.78 20.46 6.36
N LYS A 547 -36.79 21.26 5.99
CA LYS A 547 -36.89 21.85 4.63
C LYS A 547 -35.86 22.96 4.37
N GLU A 548 -35.43 23.68 5.40
CA GLU A 548 -34.34 24.66 5.28
C GLU A 548 -32.98 23.97 5.11
N LEU A 549 -32.70 22.97 5.96
CA LEU A 549 -31.45 22.20 5.93
C LEU A 549 -31.34 21.35 4.65
N PHE A 550 -32.46 20.79 4.19
CA PHE A 550 -32.54 19.90 3.03
C PHE A 550 -33.68 20.35 2.11
N PRO A 551 -33.48 21.33 1.20
CA PRO A 551 -34.58 21.84 0.39
C PRO A 551 -35.16 20.87 -0.65
N ASP A 552 -34.48 19.75 -0.93
CA ASP A 552 -35.00 18.65 -1.78
C ASP A 552 -35.77 17.57 -0.98
N TYR A 553 -35.97 17.79 0.32
CA TYR A 553 -36.63 16.87 1.26
C TYR A 553 -38.07 16.52 0.87
N LYS A 554 -38.34 15.24 0.65
CA LYS A 554 -39.70 14.69 0.50
C LYS A 554 -40.13 14.06 1.82
N LYS A 555 -41.25 14.51 2.40
CA LYS A 555 -41.75 14.12 3.74
C LYS A 555 -41.95 12.61 4.00
N LYS A 556 -41.84 11.74 2.99
CA LYS A 556 -41.87 10.27 3.12
C LYS A 556 -40.48 9.61 3.28
N SER A 557 -39.38 10.32 3.06
CA SER A 557 -38.01 9.75 3.06
C SER A 557 -37.27 9.88 4.40
N ALA A 558 -37.93 10.37 5.45
CA ALA A 558 -37.34 10.54 6.77
C ALA A 558 -38.15 9.81 7.84
N ALA A 559 -37.51 8.83 8.49
CA ALA A 559 -38.10 8.12 9.62
C ALA A 559 -37.87 8.93 10.91
N SER A 560 -38.94 9.36 11.57
CA SER A 560 -38.88 9.99 12.89
C SER A 560 -38.85 8.93 13.99
N VAL A 561 -37.82 8.93 14.82
CA VAL A 561 -37.60 7.98 15.92
C VAL A 561 -37.43 8.75 17.24
N ARG A 562 -38.12 8.29 18.29
CA ARG A 562 -37.93 8.70 19.69
C ARG A 562 -37.70 7.47 20.57
N GLY A 563 -37.10 7.68 21.74
CA GLY A 563 -36.95 6.67 22.79
C GLY A 563 -35.53 6.14 23.00
N PHE A 564 -35.34 5.51 24.16
CA PHE A 564 -34.06 5.05 24.70
C PHE A 564 -33.11 4.32 23.73
N PRO A 565 -33.56 3.38 22.86
CA PRO A 565 -32.63 2.66 21.99
C PRO A 565 -31.88 3.56 21.02
N MET A 566 -32.58 4.55 20.42
CA MET A 566 -31.96 5.50 19.49
C MET A 566 -31.08 6.52 20.22
N TYR A 567 -31.52 6.99 21.39
CA TYR A 567 -30.73 7.90 22.23
C TYR A 567 -29.41 7.26 22.65
N ASN A 568 -29.45 6.03 23.20
CA ASN A 568 -28.26 5.29 23.60
C ASN A 568 -27.36 4.99 22.39
N ALA A 569 -27.93 4.59 21.24
CA ALA A 569 -27.14 4.33 20.04
C ALA A 569 -26.45 5.60 19.49
N LEU A 570 -27.08 6.77 19.59
CA LEU A 570 -26.50 8.06 19.21
C LEU A 570 -25.47 8.59 20.22
N MET A 571 -25.62 8.29 21.51
CA MET A 571 -24.54 8.51 22.50
C MET A 571 -23.32 7.66 22.18
N ASN A 572 -23.48 6.33 22.04
CA ASN A 572 -22.38 5.43 21.67
C ASN A 572 -21.74 5.80 20.31
N PHE A 573 -22.49 6.43 19.41
CA PHE A 573 -21.94 6.99 18.17
C PHE A 573 -21.04 8.20 18.42
N GLU A 574 -21.47 9.16 19.25
CA GLU A 574 -20.66 10.34 19.63
C GLU A 574 -19.40 9.90 20.38
N ASP A 575 -19.56 9.07 21.42
CA ASP A 575 -18.48 8.53 22.26
C ASP A 575 -17.39 7.79 21.44
N PHE A 576 -17.78 7.08 20.37
CA PHE A 576 -16.83 6.36 19.51
C PHE A 576 -15.85 7.27 18.76
N PHE A 577 -16.22 8.54 18.50
CA PHE A 577 -15.35 9.52 17.84
C PHE A 577 -14.63 10.46 18.82
N ILE A 578 -14.95 10.40 20.11
CA ILE A 578 -14.26 11.17 21.17
C ILE A 578 -12.98 10.42 21.58
N TYR A 579 -11.83 10.93 21.14
CA TYR A 579 -10.52 10.40 21.52
C TYR A 579 -10.08 10.94 22.87
N ASN A 580 -10.16 10.09 23.90
CA ASN A 580 -9.71 10.35 25.27
C ASN A 580 -8.34 9.74 25.63
N ARG A 581 -7.68 9.07 24.67
CA ARG A 581 -6.41 8.35 24.89
C ARG A 581 -5.42 8.68 23.80
N TYR A 582 -4.26 9.20 24.18
CA TYR A 582 -3.21 9.63 23.26
C TYR A 582 -1.87 8.97 23.60
N LYS A 583 -1.05 8.75 22.58
CA LYS A 583 0.30 8.20 22.71
C LYS A 583 1.27 9.04 21.89
N PHE A 584 2.32 9.53 22.53
CA PHE A 584 3.27 10.44 21.91
C PHE A 584 4.70 9.89 22.02
N GLY A 585 5.41 9.91 20.90
CA GLY A 585 6.84 9.59 20.88
C GLY A 585 7.64 10.67 21.58
N VAL A 586 8.65 10.32 22.38
CA VAL A 586 9.60 11.28 22.94
C VAL A 586 11.03 10.84 22.66
N LEU A 587 11.75 11.63 21.88
CA LEU A 587 13.15 11.43 21.53
C LEU A 587 14.03 12.45 22.26
N TYR A 588 15.17 11.97 22.75
CA TYR A 588 16.25 12.79 23.28
C TYR A 588 17.37 12.91 22.24
N ALA A 589 17.81 14.14 21.95
CA ALA A 589 18.90 14.48 21.05
C ALA A 589 19.94 15.30 21.83
N GLY A 590 21.12 14.71 22.07
CA GLY A 590 22.21 15.37 22.79
C GLY A 590 22.96 16.40 21.94
N ILE A 591 23.93 17.06 22.58
CA ILE A 591 24.93 17.91 21.90
C ILE A 591 25.70 17.07 20.88
N GLY A 592 25.97 17.62 19.68
CA GLY A 592 26.60 16.92 18.55
C GLY A 592 25.63 16.13 17.67
N GLN A 593 24.47 15.74 18.17
CA GLN A 593 23.57 14.82 17.46
C GLN A 593 22.58 15.58 16.55
N THR A 594 22.44 15.12 15.30
CA THR A 594 21.56 15.74 14.30
C THR A 594 20.63 14.76 13.58
N LYS A 595 20.86 13.44 13.68
CA LYS A 595 20.14 12.42 12.89
C LYS A 595 19.23 11.53 13.75
N GLU A 596 18.09 11.13 13.20
CA GLU A 596 17.11 10.23 13.83
C GLU A 596 17.78 9.02 14.52
N ARG A 597 18.74 8.38 13.84
CA ARG A 597 19.47 7.20 14.33
C ARG A 597 20.25 7.44 15.62
N GLU A 598 20.84 8.62 15.79
CA GLU A 598 21.62 8.96 16.98
C GLU A 598 20.69 9.06 18.19
N PHE A 599 19.52 9.70 18.01
CA PHE A 599 18.53 9.93 19.07
C PHE A 599 17.96 8.61 19.61
N TYR A 600 17.75 7.62 18.75
CA TYR A 600 17.30 6.29 19.14
C TYR A 600 18.36 5.47 19.90
N ASN A 601 19.66 5.74 19.72
CA ASN A 601 20.73 4.98 20.35
C ASN A 601 21.16 5.53 21.73
N ASN A 602 20.58 6.65 22.18
CA ASN A 602 20.86 7.22 23.49
C ASN A 602 20.44 6.29 24.64
N ARG A 603 21.39 5.90 25.50
CA ARG A 603 21.13 5.04 26.68
C ARG A 603 20.31 5.77 27.74
N ASN A 604 20.82 6.93 28.17
CA ASN A 604 20.27 7.76 29.23
C ASN A 604 19.99 9.17 28.69
N GLY A 605 19.09 9.91 29.35
CA GLY A 605 18.94 11.35 29.14
C GLY A 605 19.94 12.16 29.97
N SER A 606 20.01 13.46 29.70
CA SER A 606 20.68 14.44 30.57
C SER A 606 19.82 14.82 31.78
N GLU A 607 20.39 15.55 32.74
CA GLU A 607 19.62 16.13 33.86
C GLU A 607 18.56 17.12 33.37
N HIS A 608 18.87 17.92 32.33
CA HIS A 608 17.91 18.84 31.71
C HIS A 608 16.74 18.10 31.05
N PHE A 609 17.02 16.94 30.42
CA PHE A 609 15.98 16.11 29.82
C PHE A 609 15.10 15.44 30.87
N GLU A 610 15.66 14.86 31.94
CA GLU A 610 14.85 14.26 33.01
C GLU A 610 13.95 15.31 33.68
N LYS A 611 14.45 16.53 33.96
CA LYS A 611 13.63 17.65 34.45
C LYS A 611 12.57 18.08 33.44
N PHE A 612 12.89 18.10 32.14
CA PHE A 612 11.89 18.38 31.11
C PHE A 612 10.78 17.31 31.05
N LEU A 613 11.09 16.03 31.29
CA LEU A 613 10.07 14.97 31.37
C LEU A 613 9.08 15.19 32.52
N GLU A 614 9.49 15.82 33.63
CA GLU A 614 8.59 16.17 34.75
C GLU A 614 7.51 17.18 34.32
N LEU A 615 7.80 18.06 33.35
CA LEU A 615 6.78 18.94 32.74
C LEU A 615 5.78 18.19 31.86
N LEU A 616 6.18 17.05 31.27
CA LEU A 616 5.33 16.26 30.38
C LEU A 616 4.36 15.37 31.17
N GLY A 617 4.77 14.82 32.31
CA GLY A 617 3.92 13.97 33.13
C GLY A 617 4.62 13.29 34.29
N THR A 618 3.88 12.43 34.99
CA THR A 618 4.38 11.68 36.14
C THR A 618 5.14 10.44 35.69
N LYS A 619 6.34 10.25 36.22
CA LYS A 619 7.16 9.04 36.06
C LYS A 619 6.59 7.91 36.92
N THR A 620 6.19 6.82 36.29
CA THR A 620 5.50 5.68 36.93
C THR A 620 6.19 4.35 36.58
N GLU A 621 6.06 3.32 37.42
CA GLU A 621 6.55 1.98 37.09
C GLU A 621 5.59 1.31 36.09
N LEU A 622 6.16 0.76 35.01
CA LEU A 622 5.40 0.17 33.90
C LEU A 622 4.79 -1.18 34.27
N PHE A 623 5.47 -1.95 35.13
CA PHE A 623 5.00 -3.26 35.58
C PHE A 623 3.80 -3.11 36.52
N GLY A 624 2.66 -3.70 36.15
CA GLY A 624 1.41 -3.56 36.89
C GLY A 624 0.68 -2.21 36.68
N PHE A 625 1.11 -1.39 35.71
CA PHE A 625 0.44 -0.12 35.39
C PHE A 625 -1.00 -0.36 34.91
N GLY A 626 -1.98 0.19 35.64
CA GLY A 626 -3.41 0.00 35.38
C GLY A 626 -4.08 1.01 34.45
N GLY A 627 -3.36 2.04 34.00
CA GLY A 627 -3.87 3.06 33.08
C GLY A 627 -3.69 2.71 31.60
N PHE A 628 -3.98 3.66 30.71
CA PHE A 628 -3.73 3.50 29.27
C PHE A 628 -2.23 3.30 28.96
N ALA A 629 -1.86 2.10 28.53
CA ALA A 629 -0.47 1.70 28.34
C ALA A 629 0.16 2.08 26.98
N GLY A 630 -0.55 2.74 26.06
CA GLY A 630 -0.01 3.15 24.75
C GLY A 630 0.36 2.01 23.77
N GLY A 631 0.24 0.75 24.18
CA GLY A 631 0.78 -0.42 23.47
C GLY A 631 2.13 -0.92 24.03
N LEU A 632 2.58 -0.41 25.18
CA LEU A 632 3.68 -0.97 25.96
C LEU A 632 3.22 -2.17 26.80
N ASP A 633 4.14 -3.07 27.09
CA ASP A 633 3.90 -4.27 27.90
C ASP A 633 3.94 -3.93 29.40
N THR A 634 2.79 -4.01 30.08
CA THR A 634 2.66 -3.79 31.53
C THR A 634 2.71 -5.08 32.34
N LYS A 635 2.77 -6.25 31.68
CA LYS A 635 2.69 -7.58 32.32
C LYS A 635 4.06 -8.24 32.42
N ASN A 636 4.91 -8.09 31.41
CA ASN A 636 6.29 -8.54 31.45
C ASN A 636 7.23 -7.34 31.58
N ARG A 637 8.37 -7.52 32.25
CA ARG A 637 9.40 -6.47 32.42
C ARG A 637 10.26 -6.27 31.15
N SER A 638 9.63 -6.39 29.99
CA SER A 638 10.24 -6.48 28.66
C SER A 638 10.49 -5.11 28.00
N MET A 639 9.66 -4.11 28.32
CA MET A 639 9.62 -2.80 27.65
C MET A 639 10.21 -1.63 28.46
N GLY A 640 11.08 -1.94 29.43
CA GLY A 640 11.68 -0.97 30.33
C GLY A 640 11.02 -0.97 31.72
N LYS A 641 11.60 -0.20 32.66
CA LYS A 641 11.10 -0.15 34.05
C LYS A 641 10.06 0.94 34.27
N TYR A 642 10.24 2.09 33.63
CA TYR A 642 9.41 3.28 33.87
C TYR A 642 8.77 3.77 32.58
N CYS A 643 7.62 4.42 32.73
CA CYS A 643 6.96 5.22 31.70
C CYS A 643 6.69 6.63 32.23
N VAL A 644 6.44 7.57 31.32
CA VAL A 644 5.88 8.88 31.69
C VAL A 644 4.44 8.90 31.22
N SER A 645 3.53 9.22 32.12
CA SER A 645 2.09 9.27 31.85
C SER A 645 1.50 10.55 32.44
N ARG A 646 0.60 11.21 31.71
CA ARG A 646 -0.13 12.38 32.21
C ARG A 646 -1.63 12.20 32.03
N ARG A 647 -2.38 12.71 33.00
CA ARG A 647 -3.80 13.00 32.84
C ARG A 647 -3.99 14.48 32.55
N PHE A 648 -4.90 14.77 31.64
CA PHE A 648 -5.10 16.11 31.11
C PHE A 648 -6.60 16.44 30.98
N SER A 649 -6.96 17.73 31.04
CA SER A 649 -8.34 18.23 31.01
C SER A 649 -9.26 17.57 32.06
N ARG A 650 -8.94 17.77 33.35
CA ARG A 650 -9.66 17.20 34.51
C ARG A 650 -9.82 15.68 34.44
N ASP A 651 -8.71 14.97 34.25
CA ASP A 651 -8.63 13.50 34.13
C ASP A 651 -9.42 12.84 32.97
N ASN A 652 -10.06 13.63 32.10
CA ASN A 652 -10.81 13.08 30.96
C ASN A 652 -9.90 12.56 29.83
N ILE A 653 -8.62 12.95 29.79
CA ILE A 653 -7.67 12.52 28.76
C ILE A 653 -6.49 11.80 29.41
N GLU A 654 -6.24 10.55 29.02
CA GLU A 654 -5.07 9.76 29.42
C GLU A 654 -3.99 9.81 28.33
N ILE A 655 -2.76 10.15 28.70
CA ILE A 655 -1.63 10.31 27.77
C ILE A 655 -0.48 9.43 28.21
N MET A 656 0.04 8.63 27.28
CA MET A 656 1.23 7.79 27.47
C MET A 656 2.38 8.31 26.61
N PHE A 657 3.54 8.55 27.22
CA PHE A 657 4.73 9.00 26.51
C PHE A 657 5.70 7.84 26.27
N HIS A 658 6.00 7.59 25.01
CA HIS A 658 6.97 6.61 24.56
C HIS A 658 8.38 7.24 24.59
N VAL A 659 8.97 7.32 25.78
CA VAL A 659 10.29 7.90 26.02
C VAL A 659 11.40 6.96 25.57
N SER A 660 12.22 7.37 24.59
CA SER A 660 13.24 6.50 23.99
C SER A 660 14.27 5.98 25.00
N THR A 661 14.72 6.82 25.93
CA THR A 661 15.73 6.46 26.94
C THR A 661 15.20 5.48 28.00
N TYR A 662 13.89 5.42 28.24
CA TYR A 662 13.29 4.47 29.20
C TYR A 662 13.01 3.09 28.58
N MET A 663 12.93 3.02 27.26
CA MET A 663 12.81 1.76 26.53
C MET A 663 14.15 1.01 26.49
N PRO A 664 14.17 -0.33 26.40
CA PRO A 664 15.41 -1.10 26.28
C PRO A 664 16.25 -0.67 25.09
N LEU A 665 17.57 -0.65 25.25
CA LEU A 665 18.52 -0.52 24.14
C LEU A 665 18.92 -1.93 23.67
N MET A 666 18.89 -2.17 22.36
CA MET A 666 19.46 -3.38 21.75
C MET A 666 20.89 -3.08 21.32
N GLU A 667 21.89 -3.53 22.08
CA GLU A 667 23.30 -3.21 21.82
C GLU A 667 23.79 -3.69 20.43
N ASN A 668 23.24 -4.81 19.95
CA ASN A 668 23.60 -5.42 18.66
C ASN A 668 22.81 -4.85 17.47
N ASN A 669 21.93 -3.85 17.67
CA ASN A 669 21.06 -3.34 16.61
C ASN A 669 21.02 -1.80 16.59
N GLU A 670 21.95 -1.20 15.84
CA GLU A 670 22.07 0.24 15.65
C GLU A 670 20.84 0.93 15.01
N GLN A 671 19.84 0.18 14.52
CA GLN A 671 18.56 0.73 14.05
C GLN A 671 17.48 0.77 15.15
N GLN A 672 17.73 0.15 16.31
CA GLN A 672 16.85 0.13 17.48
C GLN A 672 15.39 -0.18 17.13
N ILE A 673 15.16 -1.26 16.37
CA ILE A 673 13.86 -1.66 15.83
C ILE A 673 12.78 -1.73 16.94
N GLY A 674 13.14 -2.17 18.16
CA GLY A 674 12.24 -2.13 19.31
C GLY A 674 11.70 -0.73 19.60
N ARG A 675 12.59 0.25 19.82
CA ARG A 675 12.22 1.65 20.09
C ARG A 675 11.45 2.27 18.90
N LYS A 676 11.92 2.03 17.67
CA LYS A 676 11.31 2.55 16.44
C LYS A 676 9.94 1.92 16.12
N LYS A 677 9.66 0.69 16.57
CA LYS A 677 8.34 0.04 16.46
C LYS A 677 7.26 0.75 17.28
N HIS A 678 7.62 1.38 18.40
CA HIS A 678 6.68 2.18 19.19
C HIS A 678 6.66 3.63 18.67
N ILE A 679 7.78 4.35 18.82
CA ILE A 679 7.87 5.79 18.53
C ILE A 679 7.63 6.11 17.05
N GLY A 680 8.16 5.31 16.14
CA GLY A 680 7.98 5.51 14.69
C GLY A 680 6.56 5.21 14.17
N ASN A 681 5.69 4.65 15.02
CA ASN A 681 4.26 4.41 14.78
C ASN A 681 3.35 5.40 15.56
N ASP A 682 3.93 6.39 16.24
CA ASP A 682 3.17 7.48 16.86
C ASP A 682 2.98 8.62 15.86
N VAL A 683 1.81 9.26 15.88
CA VAL A 683 1.45 10.30 14.89
C VAL A 683 2.19 11.61 15.17
N VAL A 684 2.45 11.90 16.44
CA VAL A 684 3.19 13.06 16.92
C VAL A 684 4.41 12.60 17.71
N VAL A 685 5.56 13.18 17.40
CA VAL A 685 6.84 12.90 18.09
C VAL A 685 7.42 14.20 18.63
N LEU A 686 7.69 14.23 19.92
CA LEU A 686 8.40 15.29 20.61
C LEU A 686 9.90 14.99 20.58
N ILE A 687 10.73 15.97 20.23
CA ILE A 687 12.19 15.87 20.22
C ILE A 687 12.74 16.93 21.17
N PHE A 688 13.45 16.52 22.21
CA PHE A 688 14.23 17.42 23.06
C PHE A 688 15.66 17.49 22.53
N LYS A 689 16.12 18.67 22.09
CA LYS A 689 17.44 18.90 21.51
C LYS A 689 18.28 19.80 22.41
N GLU A 690 19.41 19.26 22.88
CA GLU A 690 20.43 20.03 23.59
C GLU A 690 21.48 20.60 22.63
N TYR A 691 21.94 21.80 22.94
CA TYR A 691 23.06 22.47 22.28
C TYR A 691 23.77 23.41 23.28
N SER A 692 24.95 23.93 22.92
CA SER A 692 25.76 24.79 23.80
C SER A 692 26.19 26.05 23.06
N GLY A 693 25.36 27.09 23.11
CA GLY A 693 25.57 28.39 22.44
C GLY A 693 25.44 28.37 20.90
N VAL A 694 26.00 27.37 20.23
CA VAL A 694 25.83 27.14 18.79
C VAL A 694 24.77 26.06 18.57
N ILE A 695 23.75 26.36 17.75
CA ILE A 695 22.67 25.43 17.42
C ILE A 695 23.10 24.52 16.28
N GLU A 696 22.89 23.22 16.48
CA GLU A 696 23.06 22.18 15.48
C GLU A 696 21.67 21.76 14.99
N PRO A 697 21.26 22.16 13.77
CA PRO A 697 19.92 21.86 13.28
C PRO A 697 19.75 20.35 13.00
N ILE A 698 18.54 19.84 13.24
CA ILE A 698 18.20 18.44 13.02
C ILE A 698 18.04 18.16 11.51
N ASP A 699 18.70 17.11 11.01
CA ASP A 699 18.55 16.59 9.65
C ASP A 699 17.20 15.87 9.51
N VAL A 700 16.24 16.57 8.92
CA VAL A 700 14.86 16.11 8.69
C VAL A 700 14.83 14.93 7.70
N SER A 701 15.77 14.87 6.75
CA SER A 701 15.83 13.82 5.74
C SER A 701 16.12 12.43 6.33
N SER A 702 16.71 12.40 7.54
CA SER A 702 16.95 11.17 8.29
C SER A 702 15.65 10.49 8.78
N PHE A 703 14.56 11.24 8.97
CA PHE A 703 13.29 10.75 9.53
C PHE A 703 12.42 10.02 8.51
N LYS A 704 12.53 8.69 8.47
CA LYS A 704 11.77 7.83 7.53
C LYS A 704 10.62 7.11 8.23
N THR A 705 9.44 7.74 8.30
CA THR A 705 8.18 7.11 8.74
C THR A 705 6.95 7.61 7.98
N GLN A 706 6.04 6.66 7.70
CA GLN A 706 4.72 6.91 7.13
C GLN A 706 3.71 7.38 8.18
N TYR A 707 3.88 7.02 9.46
CA TYR A 707 2.88 7.25 10.52
C TYR A 707 3.03 8.60 11.22
N SER A 708 4.25 9.05 11.54
CA SER A 708 4.45 10.35 12.18
C SER A 708 4.23 11.48 11.18
N HIS A 709 3.36 12.43 11.51
CA HIS A 709 2.96 13.54 10.65
C HIS A 709 3.34 14.92 11.21
N CYS A 710 3.58 15.00 12.53
CA CYS A 710 3.99 16.22 13.23
C CYS A 710 5.16 15.91 14.17
N TYR A 711 6.13 16.81 14.20
CA TYR A 711 7.29 16.76 15.08
C TYR A 711 7.42 18.08 15.83
N ILE A 712 7.41 18.03 17.15
CA ILE A 712 7.61 19.22 17.99
C ILE A 712 9.03 19.16 18.53
N VAL A 713 9.84 20.16 18.23
CA VAL A 713 11.25 20.23 18.64
C VAL A 713 11.39 21.29 19.72
N VAL A 714 11.84 20.86 20.90
CA VAL A 714 12.11 21.72 22.06
C VAL A 714 13.62 21.82 22.24
N GLY A 715 14.16 23.02 22.03
CA GLY A 715 15.58 23.32 22.13
C GLY A 715 15.95 23.86 23.51
N CYS A 716 17.00 23.28 24.11
CA CYS A 716 17.56 23.72 25.38
C CYS A 716 19.04 24.07 25.21
N ASP A 717 19.43 25.31 25.49
CA ASP A 717 20.84 25.70 25.57
C ASP A 717 21.38 25.31 26.95
N VAL A 718 22.35 24.40 27.01
CA VAL A 718 22.96 23.97 28.28
C VAL A 718 23.98 24.98 28.81
N SER A 719 24.35 25.99 28.03
CA SER A 719 25.27 27.07 28.45
C SER A 719 24.57 28.21 29.21
N GLN A 720 23.25 28.12 29.40
CA GLN A 720 22.49 29.14 30.12
C GLN A 720 22.84 29.17 31.62
N ASN A 721 23.18 30.35 32.15
CA ASN A 721 23.48 30.56 33.58
C ASN A 721 22.22 30.63 34.48
N ASN A 722 21.11 30.01 34.06
CA ASN A 722 19.84 30.03 34.79
C ASN A 722 19.77 28.85 35.77
N PRO A 723 19.14 29.01 36.95
CA PRO A 723 18.78 27.86 37.78
C PRO A 723 17.75 26.99 37.06
N PRO A 724 17.61 25.69 37.41
CA PRO A 724 16.78 24.76 36.66
C PRO A 724 15.32 25.18 36.49
N ASP A 725 14.72 25.75 37.54
CA ASP A 725 13.33 26.24 37.55
C ASP A 725 13.13 27.52 36.71
N LYS A 726 14.20 28.02 36.09
CA LYS A 726 14.20 29.17 35.17
C LYS A 726 14.86 28.85 33.84
N PHE A 727 15.07 27.58 33.52
CA PHE A 727 15.56 27.19 32.20
C PHE A 727 14.60 27.69 31.12
N GLN A 728 15.20 28.17 30.03
CA GLN A 728 14.50 28.65 28.85
C GLN A 728 14.54 27.61 27.73
N TYR A 729 13.41 27.44 27.07
CA TYR A 729 13.20 26.51 25.98
C TYR A 729 12.72 27.23 24.73
N SER A 730 13.32 26.94 23.58
CA SER A 730 12.80 27.35 22.28
C SER A 730 11.91 26.24 21.71
N VAL A 731 10.83 26.60 21.01
CA VAL A 731 9.92 25.61 20.39
C VAL A 731 9.84 25.85 18.89
N ASN A 732 9.95 24.76 18.13
CA ASN A 732 9.66 24.70 16.71
C ASN A 732 8.70 23.51 16.47
N ILE A 733 7.83 23.58 15.48
CA ILE A 733 7.04 22.43 15.01
C ILE A 733 7.24 22.25 13.50
N TRP A 734 7.48 21.01 13.09
CA TRP A 734 7.54 20.59 11.68
C TRP A 734 6.39 19.63 11.37
N CYS A 735 5.63 19.95 10.33
CA CYS A 735 4.46 19.21 9.90
C CYS A 735 4.59 18.78 8.42
N LYS A 736 4.03 17.61 8.09
CA LYS A 736 3.80 17.24 6.68
C LYS A 736 2.77 18.17 6.04
N LYS A 737 2.86 18.37 4.72
CA LYS A 737 2.02 19.25 3.88
C LYS A 737 0.50 19.20 4.19
N GLU A 738 -0.01 18.03 4.51
CA GLU A 738 -1.46 17.78 4.63
C GLU A 738 -2.04 18.19 6.00
N VAL A 739 -1.20 18.61 6.95
CA VAL A 739 -1.63 19.00 8.29
C VAL A 739 -1.93 20.50 8.34
N ALA A 740 -3.11 20.86 8.85
CA ALA A 740 -3.47 22.25 9.11
C ALA A 740 -2.60 22.89 10.22
N PRO A 741 -2.48 24.22 10.29
CA PRO A 741 -1.80 24.90 11.40
C PRO A 741 -2.36 24.48 12.76
N VAL A 742 -1.47 24.26 13.72
CA VAL A 742 -1.79 23.59 15.00
C VAL A 742 -1.86 24.60 16.14
N ALA A 743 -3.04 24.82 16.73
CA ALA A 743 -3.18 25.57 17.98
C ALA A 743 -2.72 24.73 19.21
N PRO A 744 -2.35 25.34 20.36
CA PRO A 744 -2.05 26.76 20.55
C PRO A 744 -0.80 27.16 19.77
N PHE A 745 -0.79 28.36 19.21
CA PHE A 745 0.32 28.81 18.37
C PHE A 745 1.53 29.29 19.18
N ILE A 746 2.72 29.28 18.58
CA ILE A 746 3.96 29.68 19.27
C ILE A 746 4.00 31.21 19.39
N THR A 747 3.79 31.72 20.61
CA THR A 747 3.59 33.15 20.94
C THR A 747 4.77 33.81 21.65
N THR A 748 5.82 33.05 22.00
CA THR A 748 7.09 33.58 22.54
C THR A 748 8.29 32.87 21.90
N ASP A 749 9.44 33.55 21.86
CA ASP A 749 10.72 32.97 21.40
C ASP A 749 11.36 32.04 22.44
N ALA A 750 11.16 32.33 23.73
CA ALA A 750 11.61 31.51 24.84
C ALA A 750 10.47 31.25 25.84
N TYR A 751 10.27 29.99 26.21
CA TYR A 751 9.35 29.55 27.27
C TYR A 751 10.15 29.20 28.53
N GLN A 752 9.68 29.64 29.70
CA GLN A 752 10.31 29.29 30.98
C GLN A 752 9.80 27.93 31.48
N HIS A 753 10.68 27.17 32.13
CA HIS A 753 10.37 25.93 32.81
C HIS A 753 9.22 26.13 33.82
N SER A 754 8.02 25.68 33.46
CA SER A 754 6.79 25.96 34.21
C SER A 754 5.68 24.98 33.85
N GLU A 755 4.73 24.77 34.76
CA GLU A 755 3.56 23.92 34.49
C GLU A 755 2.75 24.42 33.29
N GLN A 756 2.63 25.75 33.13
CA GLN A 756 1.98 26.40 31.97
C GLN A 756 2.63 26.02 30.64
N PHE A 757 3.97 25.92 30.60
CA PHE A 757 4.68 25.44 29.42
C PHE A 757 4.43 23.95 29.15
N GLY A 758 4.37 23.13 30.20
CA GLY A 758 3.96 21.72 30.11
C GLY A 758 2.54 21.56 29.56
N GLU A 759 1.58 22.36 30.02
CA GLU A 759 0.21 22.39 29.48
C GLU A 759 0.17 22.81 28.02
N PHE A 760 0.92 23.86 27.64
CA PHE A 760 1.05 24.31 26.25
C PHE A 760 1.56 23.19 25.33
N LEU A 761 2.64 22.49 25.71
CA LEU A 761 3.18 21.38 24.92
C LEU A 761 2.19 20.23 24.78
N VAL A 762 1.50 19.85 25.87
CA VAL A 762 0.48 18.79 25.86
C VAL A 762 -0.71 19.17 24.98
N ALA A 763 -1.18 20.41 25.07
CA ALA A 763 -2.24 20.95 24.21
C ALA A 763 -1.83 20.90 22.73
N LYS A 764 -0.61 21.35 22.40
CA LYS A 764 -0.04 21.34 21.04
C LYS A 764 0.07 19.92 20.49
N MET A 765 0.54 18.94 21.30
CA MET A 765 0.63 17.53 20.89
C MET A 765 -0.75 16.91 20.58
N ILE A 766 -1.75 17.11 21.45
CA ILE A 766 -3.12 16.63 21.24
C ILE A 766 -3.71 17.22 19.96
N ASN A 767 -3.59 18.54 19.78
CA ASN A 767 -4.13 19.21 18.61
C ASN A 767 -3.36 18.86 17.32
N ALA A 768 -2.04 18.60 17.40
CA ALA A 768 -1.24 18.11 16.27
C ALA A 768 -1.72 16.73 15.79
N GLU A 769 -2.02 15.81 16.71
CA GLU A 769 -2.56 14.49 16.34
C GLU A 769 -3.93 14.62 15.68
N ARG A 770 -4.82 15.46 16.23
CA ARG A 770 -6.15 15.72 15.64
C ARG A 770 -6.05 16.32 14.25
N ALA A 771 -5.21 17.34 14.05
CA ALA A 771 -4.98 17.93 12.73
C ALA A 771 -4.38 16.90 11.74
N ALA A 772 -3.50 16.02 12.21
CA ALA A 772 -2.96 14.94 11.38
C ALA A 772 -4.01 13.88 11.00
N GLN A 773 -5.00 13.58 11.85
CA GLN A 773 -6.10 12.64 11.53
C GLN A 773 -6.97 13.08 10.35
N ASP A 774 -6.96 14.36 9.97
CA ASP A 774 -7.71 14.88 8.82
C ASP A 774 -6.87 14.94 7.52
N SER A 775 -5.60 14.53 7.56
CA SER A 775 -4.79 14.24 6.37
C SER A 775 -5.37 13.08 5.55
N LEU A 776 -5.00 12.98 4.27
CA LEU A 776 -5.59 12.02 3.32
C LEU A 776 -5.41 10.57 3.78
N THR A 777 -4.25 10.27 4.39
CA THR A 777 -3.88 8.95 4.94
C THR A 777 -4.89 8.41 5.96
N PHE A 778 -5.45 9.27 6.81
CA PHE A 778 -6.34 8.87 7.90
C PHE A 778 -7.82 9.21 7.61
N ARG A 779 -8.08 10.34 6.96
CA ARG A 779 -9.43 10.84 6.64
C ARG A 779 -10.27 9.83 5.87
N ALA A 780 -9.70 9.15 4.86
CA ALA A 780 -10.44 8.14 4.09
C ALA A 780 -11.00 7.01 4.98
N LYS A 781 -10.19 6.51 5.92
CA LYS A 781 -10.61 5.45 6.86
C LYS A 781 -11.64 5.99 7.87
N LYS A 782 -11.43 7.19 8.41
CA LYS A 782 -12.35 7.89 9.33
C LYS A 782 -13.75 8.04 8.72
N LEU A 783 -13.84 8.50 7.47
CA LEU A 783 -15.11 8.67 6.73
C LEU A 783 -15.83 7.35 6.43
N ILE A 784 -15.10 6.26 6.14
CA ILE A 784 -15.70 4.93 5.91
C ILE A 784 -16.29 4.37 7.20
N VAL A 785 -15.53 4.40 8.30
CA VAL A 785 -16.00 3.93 9.61
C VAL A 785 -17.21 4.75 10.09
N ARG A 786 -17.19 6.07 9.89
CA ARG A 786 -18.30 6.96 10.23
C ARG A 786 -19.57 6.68 9.44
N GLN A 787 -19.47 6.51 8.12
CA GLN A 787 -20.62 6.14 7.29
C GLN A 787 -21.21 4.79 7.72
N SER A 788 -20.38 3.76 7.91
CA SER A 788 -20.84 2.43 8.34
C SER A 788 -21.56 2.48 9.69
N ARG A 789 -21.11 3.31 10.64
CA ARG A 789 -21.78 3.53 11.92
C ARG A 789 -23.13 4.23 11.77
N LEU A 790 -23.25 5.24 10.91
CA LEU A 790 -24.53 5.91 10.60
C LEU A 790 -25.53 4.93 9.93
N GLU A 791 -25.07 4.09 9.00
CA GLU A 791 -25.88 3.04 8.38
C GLU A 791 -26.39 2.01 9.40
N ILE A 792 -25.58 1.63 10.40
CA ILE A 792 -26.04 0.75 11.50
C ILE A 792 -27.18 1.40 12.29
N LEU A 793 -27.10 2.70 12.59
CA LEU A 793 -28.19 3.43 13.25
C LEU A 793 -29.48 3.38 12.42
N SER A 794 -29.39 3.59 11.09
CA SER A 794 -30.54 3.45 10.19
C SER A 794 -31.12 2.03 10.18
N ASN A 795 -30.28 1.00 10.14
CA ASN A 795 -30.71 -0.40 10.03
C ASN A 795 -31.20 -1.01 11.34
N SER A 796 -30.86 -0.41 12.49
CA SER A 796 -31.24 -0.85 13.84
C SER A 796 -32.70 -0.55 14.23
N GLN A 797 -33.49 0.05 13.34
CA GLN A 797 -34.91 0.29 13.61
C GLN A 797 -35.68 -1.04 13.71
N PRO A 798 -36.56 -1.22 14.71
CA PRO A 798 -37.58 -2.26 14.63
C PRO A 798 -38.47 -1.96 13.42
N ARG A 799 -38.62 -2.94 12.52
CA ARG A 799 -39.52 -2.81 11.36
C ARG A 799 -40.95 -2.67 11.88
N LEU A 800 -41.53 -1.48 11.65
CA LEU A 800 -42.96 -1.18 11.88
C LEU A 800 -43.84 -1.96 10.90
#